data_AF-A0A3G8GHF0-F1
#
_entry.id   AF-A0A3G8GHF0-F1
#
_cell.length_a   1.000
_cell.length_b   1.000
_cell.length_c   1.000
_cell.angle_alpha   90.00
_cell.angle_beta   90.00
_cell.angle_gamma   90.00
#
_symmetry.space_group_name_H-M   'P 1'
#
loop_
_entity.id
_entity.type
_entity.pdbx_description
1 polymer ?
#
loop_
_entity_poly.entity_id
_entity_poly.type
_entity_poly.pdbx_seq_one_letter_code
_entity_poly.pdbx_strand_id
1 'polypeptide(L)'
;MSIRIAKTGRGAAAALTLAVLSTLAACGGGGDGSASTDPGTPTEPGTPTEPVTPTLRVGILPDTQGGDSGVALHPMKAILDLYAKSGVNVVLAVGDLVENGTPAEYALWRGLAEQYKGRMTILPIMGNHDPKGIDQDWYDTVEDFIPADAQHMPGSAYKNYALVRDNVLFINISYGWLERAYDFVEGMVREHGGKVDHIILQTHNSFAGNRYGLVRENIVDGSLAIVNDVKFREAYDKYRKLFAEHDVIYVSGHEHHYARSLIRDDSDLGFQQIISGDSAYKGYETRFGEHERIQSVLMHKVQHEDTGFVDANASIFTIQGGMLDYRSYFATHSVTRNEDGPKELATPQWKLLDRFVRSTQRCEKVVFPGSVPADIQRNSAYDPSYRTSYCASASGHRARLLDGTNRSFNRYDTRTRGMSATPGYSYAGSNMEMLSMMYRYMFISDESFSRNLNNSQRARLVGEGTPDEEIEVRATTIDLKKLVALNWQERGKDTVSDVLWVSGIAGQTGTYIDPWGRAKDITTATGLPGSYGDGSESGKLPVQLPAHATRQWELGADQSGDTYVLEFALPAGAEAAATTLARRDADGKWIALAPASCISKQPYQAAFLSALPADVDASCAAAVGYDATKSAYWARVDQEGAFAVVAR
;
A
#
# COMPACT_ATOMS: atom_id res chain seq x y z
N MET A 1 -17.97 15.04 -8.33
CA MET A 1 -16.83 15.58 -7.57
C MET A 1 -17.13 15.44 -6.07
N SER A 2 -16.84 14.27 -5.50
CA SER A 2 -17.11 13.99 -4.08
C SER A 2 -15.80 14.03 -3.30
N ILE A 3 -15.60 15.09 -2.52
CA ILE A 3 -14.45 15.25 -1.63
C ILE A 3 -14.86 14.72 -0.25
N ARG A 4 -14.14 13.73 0.27
CA ARG A 4 -14.48 13.08 1.53
C ARG A 4 -13.92 13.85 2.73
N ILE A 5 -14.81 14.13 3.68
CA ILE A 5 -14.51 14.66 5.00
C ILE A 5 -13.84 13.55 5.84
N ALA A 6 -13.02 13.95 6.82
CA ALA A 6 -12.15 13.09 7.64
C ALA A 6 -12.76 11.71 8.01
N LYS A 7 -11.95 10.65 7.88
CA LYS A 7 -12.25 9.33 8.47
C LYS A 7 -12.20 9.45 10.00
N THR A 8 -13.32 9.81 10.61
CA THR A 8 -13.53 9.67 12.06
C THR A 8 -14.18 8.32 12.33
N GLY A 9 -13.54 7.50 13.17
CA GLY A 9 -14.09 6.20 13.56
C GLY A 9 -15.44 6.38 14.27
N ARG A 10 -16.53 5.99 13.61
CA ARG A 10 -17.87 6.03 14.21
C ARG A 10 -18.06 4.87 15.18
N GLY A 11 -17.55 5.03 16.39
CA GLY A 11 -17.95 4.20 17.53
C GLY A 11 -19.45 4.36 17.78
N ALA A 12 -20.20 3.27 17.72
CA ALA A 12 -21.64 3.27 18.00
C ALA A 12 -21.87 3.40 19.52
N ALA A 13 -22.26 4.60 19.96
CA ALA A 13 -22.57 4.86 21.37
C ALA A 13 -23.94 4.23 21.76
N ALA A 14 -23.92 2.98 22.19
CA ALA A 14 -25.05 2.35 22.87
C ALA A 14 -25.02 2.72 24.36
N ALA A 15 -25.82 3.72 24.75
CA ALA A 15 -25.95 4.11 26.15
C ALA A 15 -26.78 3.08 26.92
N LEU A 16 -26.15 2.27 27.77
CA LEU A 16 -26.84 1.45 28.77
C LEU A 16 -26.70 2.10 30.15
N THR A 17 -27.75 2.76 30.60
CA THR A 17 -27.86 3.27 31.98
C THR A 17 -28.21 2.12 32.92
N LEU A 18 -27.30 1.81 33.86
CA LEU A 18 -27.62 0.98 35.02
C LEU A 18 -27.12 1.67 36.29
N ALA A 19 -28.06 2.14 37.11
CA ALA A 19 -27.78 2.69 38.43
C ALA A 19 -27.98 1.59 39.49
N VAL A 20 -26.98 1.37 40.35
CA VAL A 20 -27.16 0.69 41.62
C VAL A 20 -26.43 1.50 42.70
N LEU A 21 -27.13 1.76 43.80
CA LEU A 21 -26.65 2.57 44.92
C LEU A 21 -25.95 1.72 45.99
N SER A 22 -24.95 2.34 46.62
CA SER A 22 -24.57 2.24 48.05
C SER A 22 -24.37 0.87 48.73
N THR A 23 -23.23 0.73 49.42
CA THR A 23 -23.19 0.78 50.90
C THR A 23 -21.77 1.12 51.39
N LEU A 24 -21.66 2.03 52.37
CA LEU A 24 -20.48 2.12 53.24
C LEU A 24 -20.64 1.11 54.40
N ALA A 25 -19.52 0.53 54.84
CA ALA A 25 -19.34 -0.01 56.19
C ALA A 25 -17.89 0.26 56.63
N ALA A 26 -17.66 0.43 57.94
CA ALA A 26 -16.41 1.00 58.47
C ALA A 26 -15.83 0.21 59.66
N CYS A 27 -14.55 0.48 59.93
CA CYS A 27 -13.82 0.35 61.20
C CYS A 27 -13.37 -1.04 61.73
N GLY A 28 -12.09 -1.06 62.15
CA GLY A 28 -11.45 -2.05 63.06
C GLY A 28 -10.09 -2.56 62.56
N GLY A 29 -8.95 -2.46 63.28
CA GLY A 29 -8.63 -1.74 64.53
C GLY A 29 -7.51 -2.42 65.35
N GLY A 30 -6.37 -1.74 65.59
CA GLY A 30 -5.20 -2.22 66.38
C GLY A 30 -4.26 -3.20 65.64
N GLY A 31 -2.96 -3.33 65.89
CA GLY A 31 -2.03 -2.71 66.85
C GLY A 31 -0.95 -3.74 67.29
N ASP A 32 0.33 -3.46 67.53
CA ASP A 32 1.14 -2.22 67.45
C ASP A 32 2.64 -2.60 67.24
N GLY A 33 3.52 -1.66 66.82
CA GLY A 33 4.96 -1.97 66.61
C GLY A 33 5.84 -0.78 66.18
N SER A 34 6.52 -0.14 67.14
CA SER A 34 7.39 1.02 66.92
C SER A 34 8.77 0.67 66.36
N ALA A 35 9.21 1.39 65.32
CA ALA A 35 10.62 1.66 65.05
C ALA A 35 10.74 3.05 64.39
N SER A 36 11.51 3.96 64.98
CA SER A 36 11.70 5.33 64.51
C SER A 36 12.78 5.43 63.43
N THR A 37 12.47 6.08 62.31
CA THR A 37 13.45 6.57 61.33
C THR A 37 13.10 8.01 60.95
N ASP A 38 14.13 8.85 60.81
CA ASP A 38 14.00 10.30 60.58
C ASP A 38 13.18 10.68 59.33
N PRO A 39 12.57 11.88 59.31
CA PRO A 39 11.78 12.35 58.18
C PRO A 39 12.67 12.65 56.96
N GLY A 40 12.77 11.69 56.04
CA GLY A 40 13.29 11.92 54.70
C GLY A 40 12.45 12.94 53.94
N THR A 41 13.12 13.81 53.18
CA THR A 41 12.52 14.82 52.31
C THR A 41 11.42 14.22 51.42
N PRO A 42 10.27 14.89 51.20
CA PRO A 42 9.25 14.38 50.28
C PRO A 42 9.84 14.19 48.88
N THR A 43 9.90 12.95 48.42
CA THR A 43 10.22 12.64 47.03
C THR A 43 9.08 13.16 46.17
N GLU A 44 9.38 13.93 45.12
CA GLU A 44 8.38 14.33 44.14
C GLU A 44 7.64 13.08 43.61
N PRO A 45 6.31 13.12 43.41
CA PRO A 45 5.61 12.08 42.69
C PRO A 45 6.22 11.99 41.29
N GLY A 46 6.91 10.88 41.00
CA GLY A 46 7.56 10.69 39.72
C GLY A 46 6.56 10.91 38.60
N THR A 47 6.88 11.82 37.67
CA THR A 47 6.05 12.16 36.52
C THR A 47 5.58 10.86 35.85
N PRO A 48 4.27 10.68 35.60
CA PRO A 48 3.78 9.50 34.91
C PRO A 48 4.54 9.36 33.59
N THR A 49 5.35 8.30 33.47
CA THR A 49 6.04 7.99 32.23
C THR A 49 4.96 7.68 31.21
N GLU A 50 4.83 8.50 30.17
CA GLU A 50 3.87 8.26 29.09
C GLU A 50 4.06 6.82 28.58
N PRO A 51 2.99 6.02 28.46
CA PRO A 51 3.12 4.64 28.00
C PRO A 51 3.73 4.66 26.60
N VAL A 52 4.92 4.07 26.47
CA VAL A 52 5.59 3.94 25.19
C VAL A 52 4.75 3.03 24.30
N THR A 53 4.08 3.60 23.30
CA THR A 53 3.32 2.83 22.33
C THR A 53 4.25 1.83 21.65
N PRO A 54 3.99 0.52 21.77
CA PRO A 54 4.87 -0.50 21.19
C PRO A 54 4.95 -0.35 19.67
N THR A 55 6.11 -0.68 19.12
CA THR A 55 6.35 -0.66 17.68
C THR A 55 6.29 -2.08 17.15
N LEU A 56 5.23 -2.39 16.39
CA LEU A 56 5.09 -3.67 15.70
C LEU A 56 5.74 -3.59 14.32
N ARG A 57 6.63 -4.53 14.00
CA ARG A 57 7.23 -4.67 12.67
C ARG A 57 6.72 -5.94 12.00
N VAL A 58 6.13 -5.77 10.81
CA VAL A 58 5.53 -6.86 10.03
C VAL A 58 6.26 -7.00 8.69
N GLY A 59 6.89 -8.15 8.45
CA GLY A 59 7.46 -8.52 7.15
C GLY A 59 6.44 -9.25 6.27
N ILE A 60 6.63 -9.22 4.95
CA ILE A 60 5.87 -10.06 4.00
C ILE A 60 6.85 -10.99 3.29
N LEU A 61 6.74 -12.30 3.47
CA LEU A 61 7.50 -13.29 2.71
C LEU A 61 6.66 -13.67 1.46
N PRO A 62 7.10 -13.31 0.24
CA PRO A 62 6.43 -13.71 -1.00
C PRO A 62 6.52 -15.21 -1.26
N ASP A 63 5.92 -15.63 -2.36
CA ASP A 63 5.95 -16.98 -2.95
C ASP A 63 7.35 -17.61 -2.91
N THR A 64 7.51 -18.78 -2.27
CA THR A 64 8.83 -19.44 -2.09
C THR A 64 9.00 -20.74 -2.87
N GLN A 65 8.08 -21.06 -3.78
CA GLN A 65 8.07 -22.32 -4.53
C GLN A 65 9.18 -22.36 -5.60
N GLY A 66 10.04 -23.38 -5.52
CA GLY A 66 11.31 -23.43 -6.24
C GLY A 66 11.27 -24.07 -7.63
N GLY A 67 10.09 -24.33 -8.21
CA GLY A 67 9.98 -25.20 -9.39
C GLY A 67 10.56 -26.58 -9.09
N ASP A 68 11.45 -27.07 -9.97
CA ASP A 68 12.16 -28.35 -9.78
C ASP A 68 12.97 -28.43 -8.46
N SER A 69 13.32 -27.29 -7.84
CA SER A 69 13.98 -27.25 -6.53
C SER A 69 13.02 -27.47 -5.34
N GLY A 70 11.70 -27.53 -5.57
CA GLY A 70 10.66 -27.61 -4.55
C GLY A 70 10.44 -26.28 -3.81
N VAL A 71 11.51 -25.77 -3.19
CA VAL A 71 11.55 -24.52 -2.42
C VAL A 71 12.77 -23.69 -2.85
N ALA A 72 12.58 -22.39 -3.03
CA ALA A 72 13.62 -21.42 -3.34
C ALA A 72 14.32 -20.94 -2.06
N LEU A 73 15.22 -21.78 -1.54
CA LEU A 73 15.84 -21.59 -0.22
C LEU A 73 16.69 -20.31 -0.12
N HIS A 74 17.39 -19.91 -1.19
CA HIS A 74 18.30 -18.77 -1.16
C HIS A 74 17.58 -17.40 -1.01
N PRO A 75 16.56 -17.05 -1.84
CA PRO A 75 15.80 -15.81 -1.66
C PRO A 75 15.00 -15.81 -0.34
N MET A 76 14.34 -16.93 0.00
CA MET A 76 13.64 -17.08 1.29
C MET A 76 14.58 -16.77 2.47
N LYS A 77 15.80 -17.32 2.46
CA LYS A 77 16.80 -17.06 3.52
C LYS A 77 17.22 -15.59 3.55
N ALA A 78 17.52 -14.99 2.40
CA ALA A 78 17.96 -13.60 2.31
C ALA A 78 16.90 -12.62 2.86
N ILE A 79 15.62 -12.88 2.60
CA ILE A 79 14.48 -12.12 3.12
C ILE A 79 14.36 -12.30 4.64
N LEU A 80 14.38 -13.53 5.14
CA LEU A 80 14.27 -13.81 6.58
C LEU A 80 15.48 -13.27 7.38
N ASP A 81 16.68 -13.26 6.80
CA ASP A 81 17.87 -12.61 7.38
C ASP A 81 17.70 -11.08 7.47
N LEU A 82 17.17 -10.44 6.42
CA LEU A 82 16.82 -9.02 6.47
C LEU A 82 15.78 -8.75 7.57
N TYR A 83 14.73 -9.56 7.66
CA TYR A 83 13.67 -9.40 8.67
C TYR A 83 14.19 -9.55 10.10
N ALA A 84 15.04 -10.54 10.35
CA ALA A 84 15.70 -10.69 11.65
C ALA A 84 16.60 -9.48 11.99
N LYS A 85 17.36 -8.98 11.01
CA LYS A 85 18.22 -7.78 11.17
C LYS A 85 17.41 -6.50 11.39
N SER A 86 16.24 -6.40 10.76
CA SER A 86 15.33 -5.25 10.85
C SER A 86 14.40 -5.29 12.08
N GLY A 87 14.50 -6.31 12.93
CA GLY A 87 13.67 -6.46 14.12
C GLY A 87 12.20 -6.76 13.83
N VAL A 88 11.90 -7.44 12.72
CA VAL A 88 10.54 -7.88 12.36
C VAL A 88 10.01 -8.89 13.37
N ASN A 89 8.81 -8.64 13.90
CA ASN A 89 8.16 -9.45 14.92
C ASN A 89 7.19 -10.49 14.32
N VAL A 90 6.54 -10.13 13.22
CA VAL A 90 5.54 -10.96 12.51
C VAL A 90 5.90 -11.03 11.03
N VAL A 91 5.80 -12.21 10.41
CA VAL A 91 5.98 -12.39 8.96
C VAL A 91 4.71 -12.99 8.36
N LEU A 92 4.16 -12.33 7.35
CA LEU A 92 3.04 -12.83 6.54
C LEU A 92 3.63 -13.66 5.39
N ALA A 93 3.49 -14.98 5.42
CA ALA A 93 3.97 -15.87 4.36
C ALA A 93 2.80 -16.22 3.43
N VAL A 94 2.76 -15.56 2.27
CA VAL A 94 1.54 -15.38 1.45
C VAL A 94 1.16 -16.56 0.56
N GLY A 95 1.62 -17.77 0.91
CA GLY A 95 1.37 -19.01 0.17
C GLY A 95 2.40 -19.32 -0.90
N ASP A 96 2.19 -20.45 -1.57
CA ASP A 96 3.15 -21.13 -2.43
C ASP A 96 4.47 -21.35 -1.68
N LEU A 97 4.36 -22.02 -0.53
CA LEU A 97 5.52 -22.37 0.28
C LEU A 97 6.40 -23.39 -0.46
N VAL A 98 5.77 -24.25 -1.26
CA VAL A 98 6.33 -25.39 -1.99
C VAL A 98 5.71 -25.51 -3.39
N GLU A 99 6.37 -26.24 -4.30
CA GLU A 99 5.90 -26.40 -5.69
C GLU A 99 4.79 -27.46 -5.85
N ASN A 100 4.77 -28.55 -5.06
CA ASN A 100 3.83 -29.67 -5.22
C ASN A 100 3.12 -30.15 -3.94
N GLY A 101 3.30 -29.48 -2.80
CA GLY A 101 2.62 -29.83 -1.55
C GLY A 101 3.15 -31.13 -0.91
N THR A 102 4.34 -31.61 -1.27
CA THR A 102 4.84 -32.90 -0.77
C THR A 102 5.54 -32.78 0.60
N PRO A 103 5.56 -33.85 1.42
CA PRO A 103 6.28 -33.85 2.70
C PRO A 103 7.76 -33.49 2.59
N ALA A 104 8.40 -33.84 1.47
CA ALA A 104 9.81 -33.54 1.23
C ALA A 104 10.05 -32.05 0.98
N GLU A 105 9.19 -31.39 0.19
CA GLU A 105 9.27 -29.95 -0.05
C GLU A 105 8.94 -29.17 1.22
N TYR A 106 7.91 -29.58 1.98
CA TYR A 106 7.58 -28.94 3.25
C TYR A 106 8.70 -29.10 4.29
N ALA A 107 9.38 -30.24 4.33
CA ALA A 107 10.56 -30.42 5.18
C ALA A 107 11.71 -29.46 4.82
N LEU A 108 11.91 -29.13 3.53
CA LEU A 108 12.88 -28.11 3.10
C LEU A 108 12.47 -26.71 3.58
N TRP A 109 11.21 -26.32 3.33
CA TRP A 109 10.68 -25.01 3.75
C TRP A 109 10.76 -24.84 5.27
N ARG A 110 10.24 -25.82 6.02
CA ARG A 110 10.23 -25.84 7.49
C ARG A 110 11.64 -25.86 8.07
N GLY A 111 12.56 -26.62 7.48
CA GLY A 111 13.97 -26.67 7.89
C GLY A 111 14.69 -25.32 7.81
N LEU A 112 14.22 -24.40 6.95
CA LEU A 112 14.68 -23.02 6.93
C LEU A 112 13.87 -22.11 7.88
N ALA A 113 12.53 -22.18 7.85
CA ALA A 113 11.64 -21.34 8.64
C ALA A 113 11.85 -21.50 10.17
N GLU A 114 12.09 -22.72 10.66
CA GLU A 114 12.35 -23.02 12.08
C GLU A 114 13.54 -22.24 12.66
N GLN A 115 14.54 -21.92 11.83
CA GLN A 115 15.71 -21.15 12.24
C GLN A 115 15.35 -19.71 12.67
N TYR A 116 14.14 -19.25 12.36
CA TYR A 116 13.65 -17.89 12.65
C TYR A 116 12.51 -17.86 13.69
N LYS A 117 11.93 -19.00 14.07
CA LYS A 117 10.76 -19.10 14.98
C LYS A 117 10.98 -18.47 16.35
N GLY A 118 12.19 -18.54 16.89
CA GLY A 118 12.58 -17.85 18.14
C GLY A 118 12.85 -16.34 18.01
N ARG A 119 12.74 -15.77 16.80
CA ARG A 119 13.01 -14.36 16.47
C ARG A 119 11.78 -13.62 15.95
N MET A 120 10.85 -14.33 15.30
CA MET A 120 9.63 -13.78 14.68
C MET A 120 8.52 -14.84 14.60
N THR A 121 7.27 -14.40 14.66
CA THR A 121 6.09 -15.25 14.40
C THR A 121 5.85 -15.29 12.90
N ILE A 122 5.93 -16.46 12.27
CA ILE A 122 5.57 -16.63 10.85
C ILE A 122 4.12 -17.09 10.76
N LEU A 123 3.31 -16.39 9.98
CA LEU A 123 1.89 -16.65 9.75
C LEU A 123 1.71 -17.15 8.30
N PRO A 124 1.72 -18.48 8.08
CA PRO A 124 1.56 -19.05 6.74
C PRO A 124 0.08 -19.16 6.33
N ILE A 125 -0.15 -19.05 5.03
CA ILE A 125 -1.40 -19.44 4.34
C ILE A 125 -1.05 -20.35 3.17
N MET A 126 -2.01 -21.13 2.64
CA MET A 126 -1.78 -21.92 1.42
C MET A 126 -1.85 -21.00 0.18
N GLY A 127 -0.96 -21.23 -0.78
CA GLY A 127 -1.08 -20.74 -2.15
C GLY A 127 -1.81 -21.72 -3.07
N ASN A 128 -1.62 -21.62 -4.38
CA ASN A 128 -2.22 -22.54 -5.35
C ASN A 128 -1.38 -23.81 -5.61
N HIS A 129 -0.13 -23.85 -5.16
CA HIS A 129 0.77 -25.00 -5.26
C HIS A 129 0.71 -25.90 -4.00
N ASP A 130 0.47 -25.34 -2.82
CA ASP A 130 0.33 -26.09 -1.56
C ASP A 130 -0.81 -27.16 -1.56
N PRO A 131 -2.03 -26.89 -2.12
CA PRO A 131 -3.15 -27.84 -2.09
C PRO A 131 -3.03 -29.01 -3.08
N LYS A 132 -1.91 -29.12 -3.81
CA LYS A 132 -1.58 -30.29 -4.63
C LYS A 132 -1.23 -31.53 -3.77
N GLY A 133 -0.79 -31.30 -2.53
CA GLY A 133 -0.52 -32.34 -1.53
C GLY A 133 -1.80 -32.81 -0.83
N ILE A 134 -1.65 -33.35 0.39
CA ILE A 134 -2.79 -33.69 1.26
C ILE A 134 -2.90 -32.74 2.45
N ASP A 135 -4.13 -32.56 2.95
CA ASP A 135 -4.45 -31.65 4.06
C ASP A 135 -3.65 -31.93 5.35
N GLN A 136 -3.25 -33.18 5.58
CA GLN A 136 -2.44 -33.57 6.75
C GLN A 136 -1.01 -33.04 6.65
N ASP A 137 -0.38 -33.10 5.47
CA ASP A 137 0.99 -32.62 5.27
C ASP A 137 1.07 -31.11 5.49
N TRP A 138 0.04 -30.36 5.06
CA TRP A 138 -0.10 -28.94 5.38
C TRP A 138 -0.21 -28.72 6.89
N TYR A 139 -1.13 -29.44 7.56
CA TYR A 139 -1.36 -29.34 9.00
C TYR A 139 -0.07 -29.59 9.79
N ASP A 140 0.61 -30.72 9.55
CA ASP A 140 1.86 -31.11 10.21
C ASP A 140 3.00 -30.10 9.97
N THR A 141 2.94 -29.36 8.84
CA THR A 141 3.91 -28.33 8.51
C THR A 141 3.70 -27.04 9.30
N VAL A 142 2.45 -26.62 9.53
CA VAL A 142 2.13 -25.27 10.03
C VAL A 142 1.50 -25.20 11.43
N GLU A 143 1.07 -26.33 12.02
CA GLU A 143 0.26 -26.34 13.26
C GLU A 143 0.89 -25.57 14.43
N ASP A 144 2.21 -25.56 14.50
CA ASP A 144 3.01 -24.96 15.58
C ASP A 144 3.74 -23.67 15.16
N PHE A 145 3.54 -23.21 13.91
CA PHE A 145 3.84 -21.83 13.49
C PHE A 145 2.66 -20.91 13.78
N ILE A 146 1.43 -21.40 13.60
CA ILE A 146 0.21 -20.64 13.86
C ILE A 146 0.01 -20.52 15.38
N PRO A 147 -0.08 -19.31 15.94
CA PRO A 147 -0.21 -19.13 17.39
C PRO A 147 -1.51 -19.75 17.97
N ALA A 148 -1.40 -20.37 19.14
CA ALA A 148 -2.52 -21.06 19.80
C ALA A 148 -3.70 -20.15 20.22
N ASP A 149 -3.52 -18.83 20.21
CA ASP A 149 -4.57 -17.82 20.43
C ASP A 149 -5.26 -17.36 19.12
N ALA A 150 -4.89 -17.92 17.97
CA ALA A 150 -5.53 -17.62 16.69
C ALA A 150 -6.99 -18.11 16.67
N GLN A 151 -7.90 -17.21 16.29
CA GLN A 151 -9.30 -17.55 16.03
C GLN A 151 -9.40 -18.19 14.64
N HIS A 152 -9.61 -19.50 14.58
CA HIS A 152 -9.76 -20.25 13.34
C HIS A 152 -11.17 -20.14 12.75
N MET A 153 -11.26 -20.04 11.43
CA MET A 153 -12.53 -20.17 10.72
C MET A 153 -13.06 -21.62 10.85
N PRO A 154 -14.32 -21.84 11.27
CA PRO A 154 -14.89 -23.18 11.41
C PRO A 154 -14.75 -24.02 10.13
N GLY A 155 -14.30 -25.27 10.28
CA GLY A 155 -14.08 -26.20 9.16
C GLY A 155 -12.84 -25.91 8.31
N SER A 156 -12.02 -24.91 8.66
CA SER A 156 -10.75 -24.61 7.96
C SER A 156 -9.65 -24.16 8.94
N ALA A 157 -9.57 -24.85 10.08
CA ALA A 157 -8.50 -24.69 11.05
C ALA A 157 -7.12 -24.86 10.36
N TYR A 158 -6.14 -24.09 10.82
CA TYR A 158 -4.78 -24.01 10.26
C TYR A 158 -4.67 -23.59 8.77
N LYS A 159 -5.79 -23.27 8.11
CA LYS A 159 -5.84 -22.70 6.74
C LYS A 159 -6.35 -21.27 6.72
N ASN A 160 -7.40 -20.99 7.50
CA ASN A 160 -8.01 -19.66 7.60
C ASN A 160 -8.15 -19.29 9.08
N TYR A 161 -7.58 -18.16 9.48
CA TYR A 161 -7.51 -17.75 10.89
C TYR A 161 -7.22 -16.26 11.05
N ALA A 162 -7.61 -15.70 12.18
CA ALA A 162 -7.34 -14.31 12.53
C ALA A 162 -6.73 -14.20 13.94
N LEU A 163 -5.92 -13.17 14.15
CA LEU A 163 -5.28 -12.88 15.43
C LEU A 163 -4.98 -11.39 15.55
N VAL A 164 -4.88 -10.89 16.78
CA VAL A 164 -4.46 -9.52 17.06
C VAL A 164 -3.04 -9.54 17.64
N ARG A 165 -2.15 -8.66 17.14
CA ARG A 165 -0.87 -8.35 17.78
C ARG A 165 -0.77 -6.84 17.93
N ASP A 166 -0.41 -6.39 19.13
CA ASP A 166 -0.49 -4.99 19.55
C ASP A 166 -1.84 -4.36 19.14
N ASN A 167 -1.82 -3.41 18.21
CA ASN A 167 -2.98 -2.68 17.70
C ASN A 167 -3.34 -3.05 16.24
N VAL A 168 -3.00 -4.27 15.80
CA VAL A 168 -3.22 -4.75 14.42
C VAL A 168 -3.98 -6.07 14.40
N LEU A 169 -5.08 -6.11 13.64
CA LEU A 169 -5.78 -7.35 13.31
C LEU A 169 -5.17 -7.96 12.03
N PHE A 170 -4.70 -9.19 12.14
CA PHE A 170 -4.29 -10.02 11.00
C PHE A 170 -5.43 -10.98 10.65
N ILE A 171 -5.80 -11.01 9.37
CA ILE A 171 -6.77 -11.98 8.82
C ILE A 171 -6.04 -12.77 7.73
N ASN A 172 -5.93 -14.07 7.90
CA ASN A 172 -5.09 -14.93 7.07
C ASN A 172 -6.01 -15.92 6.36
N ILE A 173 -6.13 -15.82 5.03
CA ILE A 173 -7.09 -16.60 4.22
C ILE A 173 -6.35 -17.31 3.09
N SER A 174 -6.33 -18.63 3.12
CA SER A 174 -5.68 -19.46 2.10
C SER A 174 -6.28 -19.31 0.69
N TYR A 175 -5.50 -19.67 -0.33
CA TYR A 175 -5.95 -19.76 -1.72
C TYR A 175 -7.26 -20.54 -1.87
N GLY A 176 -8.19 -20.03 -2.68
CA GLY A 176 -9.49 -20.66 -2.90
C GLY A 176 -10.43 -20.67 -1.68
N TRP A 177 -10.14 -19.87 -0.64
CA TRP A 177 -11.03 -19.68 0.51
C TRP A 177 -11.63 -18.29 0.64
N LEU A 178 -11.09 -17.25 0.00
CA LEU A 178 -11.65 -15.89 0.11
C LEU A 178 -13.11 -15.85 -0.38
N GLU A 179 -13.42 -16.61 -1.42
CA GLU A 179 -14.76 -16.80 -1.97
C GLU A 179 -15.75 -17.37 -0.95
N ARG A 180 -15.27 -18.04 0.10
CA ARG A 180 -16.07 -18.71 1.14
C ARG A 180 -15.97 -18.05 2.51
N ALA A 181 -14.98 -17.19 2.72
CA ALA A 181 -14.63 -16.65 4.03
C ALA A 181 -15.37 -15.36 4.41
N TYR A 182 -16.29 -14.85 3.57
CA TYR A 182 -16.87 -13.51 3.77
C TYR A 182 -17.44 -13.30 5.17
N ASP A 183 -18.29 -14.21 5.66
CA ASP A 183 -18.92 -14.09 6.99
C ASP A 183 -17.90 -14.14 8.13
N PHE A 184 -16.81 -14.90 7.96
CA PHE A 184 -15.70 -14.96 8.93
C PHE A 184 -14.87 -13.67 8.92
N VAL A 185 -14.51 -13.17 7.74
CA VAL A 185 -13.76 -11.92 7.58
C VAL A 185 -14.58 -10.73 8.11
N GLU A 186 -15.86 -10.64 7.77
CA GLU A 186 -16.78 -9.64 8.31
C GLU A 186 -16.92 -9.77 9.84
N GLY A 187 -17.07 -10.99 10.35
CA GLY A 187 -17.11 -11.26 11.80
C GLY A 187 -15.88 -10.72 12.54
N MET A 188 -14.68 -11.04 12.05
CA MET A 188 -13.42 -10.59 12.64
C MET A 188 -13.24 -9.07 12.56
N VAL A 189 -13.58 -8.46 11.42
CA VAL A 189 -13.57 -7.00 11.25
C VAL A 189 -14.56 -6.32 12.20
N ARG A 190 -15.75 -6.88 12.42
CA ARG A 190 -16.76 -6.34 13.35
C ARG A 190 -16.37 -6.53 14.82
N GLU A 191 -15.78 -7.68 15.18
CA GLU A 191 -15.37 -7.98 16.55
C GLU A 191 -14.16 -7.13 16.99
N HIS A 192 -13.17 -6.94 16.12
CA HIS A 192 -11.88 -6.35 16.48
C HIS A 192 -11.64 -4.96 15.90
N GLY A 193 -12.31 -4.56 14.81
CA GLY A 193 -12.05 -3.28 14.11
C GLY A 193 -12.31 -2.01 14.93
N GLY A 194 -13.02 -2.10 16.07
CA GLY A 194 -13.15 -1.01 17.05
C GLY A 194 -12.10 -1.03 18.18
N LYS A 195 -11.16 -1.99 18.15
CA LYS A 195 -10.12 -2.24 19.17
C LYS A 195 -8.70 -2.14 18.61
N VAL A 196 -8.55 -2.06 17.29
CA VAL A 196 -7.27 -2.02 16.55
C VAL A 196 -7.22 -0.77 15.68
N ASP A 197 -6.03 -0.24 15.42
CA ASP A 197 -5.85 0.90 14.50
C ASP A 197 -5.75 0.44 13.03
N HIS A 198 -5.25 -0.78 12.80
CA HIS A 198 -4.97 -1.30 11.47
C HIS A 198 -5.51 -2.72 11.28
N ILE A 199 -5.94 -3.03 10.05
CA ILE A 199 -6.36 -4.36 9.64
C ILE A 199 -5.55 -4.75 8.40
N ILE A 200 -4.82 -5.86 8.49
CA ILE A 200 -4.06 -6.43 7.38
C ILE A 200 -4.67 -7.80 7.08
N LEU A 201 -5.17 -7.98 5.85
CA LEU A 201 -5.63 -9.27 5.34
C LEU A 201 -4.59 -9.80 4.38
N GLN A 202 -4.06 -11.00 4.63
CA GLN A 202 -3.28 -11.74 3.65
C GLN A 202 -4.09 -12.86 3.01
N THR A 203 -3.92 -13.03 1.71
CA THR A 203 -4.45 -14.14 0.92
C THR A 203 -3.56 -14.38 -0.29
N HIS A 204 -3.69 -15.49 -1.03
CA HIS A 204 -2.74 -15.78 -2.10
C HIS A 204 -3.03 -14.98 -3.38
N ASN A 205 -4.27 -15.02 -3.89
CA ASN A 205 -4.65 -14.25 -5.09
C ASN A 205 -4.69 -12.74 -4.81
N SER A 206 -4.23 -11.95 -5.76
CA SER A 206 -4.58 -10.53 -5.85
C SER A 206 -6.09 -10.35 -6.07
N PHE A 207 -6.65 -9.24 -5.59
CA PHE A 207 -8.05 -8.91 -5.82
C PHE A 207 -8.27 -8.47 -7.27
N ALA A 208 -7.45 -7.51 -7.71
CA ALA A 208 -7.31 -7.09 -9.11
C ALA A 208 -5.82 -7.15 -9.51
N GLY A 209 -5.47 -8.08 -10.38
CA GLY A 209 -4.09 -8.42 -10.68
C GLY A 209 -3.64 -8.08 -12.09
N ASN A 210 -2.32 -7.94 -12.27
CA ASN A 210 -1.74 -7.62 -13.56
C ASN A 210 -1.63 -8.85 -14.48
N ARG A 211 -1.67 -10.07 -13.93
CA ARG A 211 -1.65 -11.37 -14.63
C ARG A 211 -2.78 -12.29 -14.17
N TYR A 212 -2.88 -12.48 -12.86
CA TYR A 212 -3.90 -13.30 -12.21
C TYR A 212 -4.90 -12.40 -11.49
N GLY A 213 -5.69 -12.96 -10.57
CA GLY A 213 -6.47 -12.19 -9.61
C GLY A 213 -7.98 -12.35 -9.78
N LEU A 214 -8.68 -12.32 -8.64
CA LEU A 214 -10.02 -12.86 -8.48
C LEU A 214 -11.07 -12.17 -9.38
N VAL A 215 -10.92 -10.87 -9.66
CA VAL A 215 -11.82 -10.17 -10.60
C VAL A 215 -11.68 -10.69 -12.03
N ARG A 216 -10.47 -10.99 -12.50
CA ARG A 216 -10.30 -11.59 -13.84
C ARG A 216 -10.73 -13.05 -13.81
N GLU A 217 -10.26 -13.81 -12.82
CA GLU A 217 -10.34 -15.27 -12.80
C GLU A 217 -11.72 -15.77 -12.40
N ASN A 218 -12.28 -15.30 -11.30
CA ASN A 218 -13.56 -15.77 -10.80
C ASN A 218 -14.75 -14.99 -11.43
N ILE A 219 -14.56 -13.72 -11.85
CA ILE A 219 -15.64 -12.85 -12.37
C ILE A 219 -15.66 -12.66 -13.90
N VAL A 220 -14.54 -12.69 -14.62
CA VAL A 220 -14.58 -12.57 -16.10
C VAL A 220 -14.43 -13.95 -16.75
N ASP A 221 -13.35 -14.65 -16.45
CA ASP A 221 -12.98 -15.98 -16.97
C ASP A 221 -13.75 -17.13 -16.30
N GLY A 222 -14.35 -16.86 -15.14
CA GLY A 222 -14.80 -17.88 -14.20
C GLY A 222 -15.84 -18.86 -14.76
N SER A 223 -15.95 -20.00 -14.08
CA SER A 223 -16.77 -21.14 -14.48
C SER A 223 -18.02 -21.32 -13.62
N LEU A 224 -19.12 -21.70 -14.28
CA LEU A 224 -20.34 -22.19 -13.62
C LEU A 224 -20.12 -23.52 -12.89
N ALA A 225 -19.12 -24.31 -13.29
CA ALA A 225 -18.78 -25.59 -12.67
C ALA A 225 -17.93 -25.44 -11.40
N ILE A 226 -17.29 -24.27 -11.19
CA ILE A 226 -16.42 -24.01 -10.04
C ILE A 226 -17.21 -23.23 -8.99
N VAL A 227 -17.57 -23.92 -7.90
CA VAL A 227 -18.37 -23.35 -6.79
C VAL A 227 -17.74 -22.09 -6.18
N ASN A 228 -16.42 -21.97 -6.21
CA ASN A 228 -15.72 -20.76 -5.74
C ASN A 228 -16.05 -19.53 -6.60
N ASP A 229 -16.05 -19.68 -7.92
CA ASP A 229 -16.31 -18.59 -8.86
C ASP A 229 -17.73 -18.03 -8.70
N VAL A 230 -18.69 -18.91 -8.41
CA VAL A 230 -20.06 -18.55 -8.00
C VAL A 230 -20.03 -17.66 -6.76
N LYS A 231 -19.42 -18.14 -5.68
CA LYS A 231 -19.45 -17.46 -4.39
C LYS A 231 -18.67 -16.15 -4.41
N PHE A 232 -17.57 -16.05 -5.15
CA PHE A 232 -16.84 -14.80 -5.27
C PHE A 232 -17.68 -13.71 -5.93
N ARG A 233 -18.45 -14.01 -6.99
CA ARG A 233 -19.36 -13.04 -7.62
C ARG A 233 -20.42 -12.52 -6.64
N GLU A 234 -20.93 -13.37 -5.76
CA GLU A 234 -21.91 -13.00 -4.72
C GLU A 234 -21.29 -12.19 -3.57
N ALA A 235 -19.99 -12.36 -3.32
CA ALA A 235 -19.25 -11.69 -2.25
C ALA A 235 -18.47 -10.44 -2.71
N TYR A 236 -18.20 -10.29 -4.00
CA TYR A 236 -17.30 -9.28 -4.59
C TYR A 236 -17.58 -7.85 -4.12
N ASP A 237 -18.80 -7.37 -4.30
CA ASP A 237 -19.19 -6.01 -3.89
C ASP A 237 -19.19 -5.85 -2.37
N LYS A 238 -19.56 -6.91 -1.64
CA LYS A 238 -19.53 -6.92 -0.17
C LYS A 238 -18.10 -6.78 0.35
N TYR A 239 -17.15 -7.47 -0.27
CA TYR A 239 -15.73 -7.38 0.07
C TYR A 239 -15.15 -6.01 -0.24
N ARG A 240 -15.38 -5.46 -1.45
CA ARG A 240 -14.90 -4.11 -1.80
C ARG A 240 -15.38 -3.08 -0.79
N LYS A 241 -16.68 -3.13 -0.45
CA LYS A 241 -17.28 -2.26 0.55
C LYS A 241 -16.67 -2.44 1.94
N LEU A 242 -16.64 -3.66 2.47
CA LEU A 242 -16.10 -3.98 3.79
C LEU A 242 -14.65 -3.48 3.92
N PHE A 243 -13.79 -3.79 2.94
CA PHE A 243 -12.38 -3.42 2.95
C PHE A 243 -12.18 -1.90 2.86
N ALA A 244 -12.99 -1.20 2.07
CA ALA A 244 -12.87 0.25 1.89
C ALA A 244 -13.46 1.06 3.08
N GLU A 245 -14.54 0.57 3.70
CA GLU A 245 -15.13 1.11 4.93
C GLU A 245 -14.18 0.94 6.13
N HIS A 246 -13.54 -0.23 6.26
CA HIS A 246 -12.63 -0.57 7.37
C HIS A 246 -11.13 -0.37 7.06
N ASP A 247 -10.82 0.30 5.95
CA ASP A 247 -9.48 0.75 5.57
C ASP A 247 -8.40 -0.34 5.40
N VAL A 248 -8.84 -1.57 5.14
CA VAL A 248 -8.02 -2.79 5.11
C VAL A 248 -6.83 -2.66 4.15
N ILE A 249 -5.68 -3.21 4.55
CA ILE A 249 -4.55 -3.46 3.66
C ILE A 249 -4.62 -4.91 3.22
N TYR A 250 -4.90 -5.13 1.93
CA TYR A 250 -4.95 -6.43 1.30
C TYR A 250 -3.54 -6.79 0.79
N VAL A 251 -2.99 -7.91 1.24
CA VAL A 251 -1.66 -8.40 0.88
C VAL A 251 -1.80 -9.74 0.14
N SER A 252 -1.08 -9.90 -0.97
CA SER A 252 -1.12 -11.13 -1.78
C SER A 252 0.18 -11.48 -2.48
N GLY A 253 0.36 -12.76 -2.79
CA GLY A 253 1.45 -13.28 -3.63
C GLY A 253 0.97 -13.57 -5.05
N HIS A 254 1.19 -14.81 -5.51
CA HIS A 254 0.70 -15.47 -6.72
C HIS A 254 1.24 -14.92 -8.06
N GLU A 255 1.55 -13.63 -8.12
CA GLU A 255 1.90 -12.96 -9.37
C GLU A 255 3.40 -12.82 -9.66
N HIS A 256 4.31 -13.20 -8.75
CA HIS A 256 5.77 -13.14 -8.95
C HIS A 256 6.28 -11.79 -9.49
N HIS A 257 5.64 -10.71 -9.06
CA HIS A 257 6.07 -9.33 -9.30
C HIS A 257 5.56 -8.44 -8.18
N TYR A 258 6.20 -7.29 -7.98
CA TYR A 258 5.76 -6.33 -6.98
C TYR A 258 4.75 -5.36 -7.60
N ALA A 259 3.61 -5.16 -6.94
CA ALA A 259 2.70 -4.07 -7.30
C ALA A 259 1.93 -3.52 -6.10
N ARG A 260 1.67 -2.21 -6.11
CA ARG A 260 0.78 -1.56 -5.14
C ARG A 260 -0.31 -0.79 -5.87
N SER A 261 -1.54 -0.94 -5.40
CA SER A 261 -2.74 -0.35 -6.02
C SER A 261 -3.70 0.19 -4.97
N LEU A 262 -4.51 1.18 -5.37
CA LEU A 262 -5.75 1.53 -4.68
C LEU A 262 -6.92 0.84 -5.41
N ILE A 263 -7.68 0.01 -4.70
CA ILE A 263 -8.91 -0.62 -5.20
C ILE A 263 -10.11 0.12 -4.60
N ARG A 264 -11.16 0.39 -5.40
CA ARG A 264 -12.34 1.15 -4.98
C ARG A 264 -13.63 0.34 -4.95
N ASP A 265 -14.49 0.70 -3.99
CA ASP A 265 -15.92 0.36 -4.00
C ASP A 265 -16.71 1.29 -4.95
N ASP A 266 -18.01 1.03 -5.12
CA ASP A 266 -18.88 1.84 -6.00
C ASP A 266 -19.22 3.23 -5.45
N SER A 267 -18.70 3.58 -4.27
CA SER A 267 -18.82 4.92 -3.68
C SER A 267 -17.56 5.76 -3.86
N ASP A 268 -16.50 5.23 -4.47
CA ASP A 268 -15.12 5.77 -4.47
C ASP A 268 -14.42 5.77 -3.08
N LEU A 269 -14.84 4.93 -2.12
CA LEU A 269 -13.95 4.55 -1.02
C LEU A 269 -12.87 3.62 -1.55
N GLY A 270 -11.63 3.79 -1.09
CA GLY A 270 -10.51 2.96 -1.48
C GLY A 270 -9.92 2.14 -0.33
N PHE A 271 -9.42 0.96 -0.65
CA PHE A 271 -8.51 0.14 0.17
C PHE A 271 -7.21 -0.14 -0.59
N GLN A 272 -6.11 -0.39 0.11
CA GLN A 272 -4.81 -0.65 -0.55
C GLN A 272 -4.63 -2.14 -0.80
N GLN A 273 -4.19 -2.49 -2.01
CA GLN A 273 -3.71 -3.83 -2.37
C GLN A 273 -2.19 -3.77 -2.57
N ILE A 274 -1.47 -4.71 -1.97
CA ILE A 274 -0.03 -4.95 -2.16
C ILE A 274 0.14 -6.39 -2.66
N ILE A 275 0.66 -6.52 -3.87
CA ILE A 275 1.20 -7.78 -4.41
C ILE A 275 2.67 -7.80 -4.00
N SER A 276 3.07 -8.79 -3.22
CA SER A 276 4.26 -8.77 -2.37
C SER A 276 5.59 -8.74 -3.10
N GLY A 277 5.62 -9.16 -4.37
CA GLY A 277 6.84 -9.43 -5.11
C GLY A 277 7.08 -10.92 -5.32
N ASP A 278 8.34 -11.29 -5.44
CA ASP A 278 8.78 -12.68 -5.64
C ASP A 278 9.80 -13.11 -4.56
N SER A 279 9.82 -14.41 -4.27
CA SER A 279 10.86 -15.11 -3.49
C SER A 279 11.16 -16.49 -4.08
N ALA A 280 10.83 -16.70 -5.36
CA ALA A 280 11.03 -17.93 -6.10
C ALA A 280 12.29 -17.87 -6.98
N TYR A 281 12.35 -18.76 -7.95
CA TYR A 281 13.34 -18.77 -9.04
C TYR A 281 12.72 -18.44 -10.41
N LYS A 282 11.50 -17.85 -10.43
CA LYS A 282 10.69 -17.57 -11.62
C LYS A 282 9.95 -16.24 -11.43
N GLY A 283 9.98 -15.37 -12.44
CA GLY A 283 9.24 -14.12 -12.50
C GLY A 283 8.14 -14.17 -13.56
N TYR A 284 7.12 -13.31 -13.48
CA TYR A 284 5.99 -13.39 -14.41
C TYR A 284 5.75 -12.11 -15.19
N GLU A 285 5.48 -12.25 -16.49
CA GLU A 285 5.22 -11.09 -17.35
C GLU A 285 3.81 -10.50 -17.14
N THR A 286 3.72 -9.19 -17.35
CA THR A 286 2.52 -8.36 -17.15
C THR A 286 1.54 -8.49 -18.33
N ARG A 287 0.29 -8.90 -18.07
CA ARG A 287 -0.72 -9.20 -19.12
C ARG A 287 -1.86 -8.18 -19.17
N PHE A 288 -2.70 -8.20 -18.14
CA PHE A 288 -3.93 -7.41 -18.07
C PHE A 288 -3.64 -5.99 -17.60
N GLY A 289 -2.65 -5.78 -16.71
CA GLY A 289 -2.34 -4.46 -16.17
C GLY A 289 -3.47 -3.93 -15.28
N GLU A 290 -3.74 -2.63 -15.36
CA GLU A 290 -4.75 -1.96 -14.54
C GLU A 290 -6.19 -2.34 -14.93
N HIS A 291 -6.99 -2.71 -13.94
CA HIS A 291 -8.45 -2.82 -14.03
C HIS A 291 -9.10 -1.45 -13.80
N GLU A 292 -9.11 -0.59 -14.84
CA GLU A 292 -9.55 0.82 -14.77
C GLU A 292 -10.90 1.08 -14.07
N ARG A 293 -11.81 0.10 -14.02
CA ARG A 293 -13.10 0.20 -13.30
C ARG A 293 -12.96 0.39 -11.79
N ILE A 294 -11.95 -0.21 -11.18
CA ILE A 294 -11.80 -0.29 -9.72
C ILE A 294 -10.40 0.08 -9.23
N GLN A 295 -9.38 -0.07 -10.08
CA GLN A 295 -7.98 -0.03 -9.71
C GLN A 295 -7.32 1.28 -10.15
N SER A 296 -6.44 1.79 -9.30
CA SER A 296 -5.39 2.72 -9.72
C SER A 296 -4.04 2.14 -9.30
N VAL A 297 -3.20 1.80 -10.27
CA VAL A 297 -1.86 1.25 -10.01
C VAL A 297 -0.92 2.41 -9.59
N LEU A 298 -0.27 2.22 -8.45
CA LEU A 298 0.54 3.23 -7.74
C LEU A 298 2.04 2.91 -7.80
N MET A 299 2.38 1.63 -7.81
CA MET A 299 3.74 1.15 -8.07
C MET A 299 3.67 -0.23 -8.74
N HIS A 300 4.61 -0.53 -9.64
CA HIS A 300 4.72 -1.82 -10.32
C HIS A 300 6.20 -2.09 -10.66
N LYS A 301 6.71 -3.28 -10.37
CA LYS A 301 8.04 -3.76 -10.76
C LYS A 301 7.98 -5.27 -11.02
N VAL A 302 8.39 -5.66 -12.22
CA VAL A 302 8.48 -7.05 -12.68
C VAL A 302 9.91 -7.33 -13.16
N GLN A 303 10.37 -8.57 -12.99
CA GLN A 303 11.65 -9.06 -13.50
C GLN A 303 11.50 -10.55 -13.85
N HIS A 304 11.25 -10.85 -15.12
CA HIS A 304 11.08 -12.23 -15.63
C HIS A 304 12.44 -12.90 -15.90
N GLU A 305 12.57 -14.21 -15.69
CA GLU A 305 13.84 -14.95 -15.78
C GLU A 305 14.52 -14.85 -17.16
N ASP A 306 13.76 -14.76 -18.26
CA ASP A 306 14.22 -14.44 -19.63
C ASP A 306 14.99 -13.09 -19.77
N THR A 307 15.08 -12.29 -18.71
CA THR A 307 15.96 -11.12 -18.64
C THR A 307 17.38 -11.44 -18.17
N GLY A 308 17.62 -12.69 -17.73
CA GLY A 308 18.85 -13.18 -17.10
C GLY A 308 18.87 -13.05 -15.57
N PHE A 309 17.83 -12.45 -14.98
CA PHE A 309 17.74 -12.17 -13.54
C PHE A 309 16.29 -12.27 -13.04
N VAL A 310 16.14 -12.42 -11.73
CA VAL A 310 14.87 -12.37 -10.98
C VAL A 310 15.09 -11.47 -9.74
N ASP A 311 14.02 -10.98 -9.11
CA ASP A 311 14.10 -10.21 -7.87
C ASP A 311 13.66 -11.03 -6.66
N ALA A 312 14.42 -10.98 -5.57
CA ALA A 312 13.89 -11.27 -4.24
C ALA A 312 13.27 -9.98 -3.68
N ASN A 313 12.01 -10.01 -3.24
CA ASN A 313 11.32 -8.87 -2.66
C ASN A 313 11.12 -9.02 -1.14
N ALA A 314 11.31 -7.91 -0.43
CA ALA A 314 11.11 -7.86 1.02
C ALA A 314 10.36 -6.57 1.41
N SER A 315 9.16 -6.71 1.96
CA SER A 315 8.32 -5.59 2.38
C SER A 315 8.15 -5.57 3.90
N ILE A 316 8.28 -4.39 4.51
CA ILE A 316 8.17 -4.19 5.96
C ILE A 316 7.19 -3.06 6.26
N PHE A 317 6.18 -3.35 7.08
CA PHE A 317 5.41 -2.36 7.82
C PHE A 317 6.08 -2.10 9.18
N THR A 318 6.20 -0.83 9.56
CA THR A 318 6.55 -0.39 10.92
C THR A 318 5.36 0.39 11.47
N ILE A 319 4.71 -0.16 12.49
CA ILE A 319 3.43 0.32 13.01
C ILE A 319 3.63 0.79 14.45
N GLN A 320 3.13 1.98 14.78
CA GLN A 320 3.19 2.55 16.12
C GLN A 320 1.92 3.37 16.39
N GLY A 321 0.97 2.78 17.14
CA GLY A 321 -0.36 3.36 17.30
C GLY A 321 -1.04 3.54 15.95
N GLY A 322 -1.79 4.63 15.79
CA GLY A 322 -2.44 4.98 14.53
C GLY A 322 -1.52 5.26 13.33
N MET A 323 -0.19 5.18 13.47
CA MET A 323 0.80 5.42 12.39
C MET A 323 1.36 4.12 11.80
N LEU A 324 1.55 4.10 10.49
CA LEU A 324 2.14 3.00 9.72
C LEU A 324 3.11 3.58 8.66
N ASP A 325 4.40 3.21 8.76
CA ASP A 325 5.42 3.42 7.70
C ASP A 325 5.62 2.09 6.96
N TYR A 326 5.40 2.09 5.65
CA TYR A 326 5.60 0.94 4.78
C TYR A 326 6.81 1.17 3.88
N ARG A 327 7.66 0.14 3.75
CA ARG A 327 8.83 0.14 2.87
C ARG A 327 8.96 -1.20 2.15
N SER A 328 9.08 -1.17 0.83
CA SER A 328 9.36 -2.35 -0.01
C SER A 328 10.76 -2.28 -0.60
N TYR A 329 11.48 -3.38 -0.49
CA TYR A 329 12.85 -3.56 -0.96
C TYR A 329 12.93 -4.67 -2.01
N PHE A 330 13.94 -4.62 -2.86
CA PHE A 330 14.31 -5.73 -3.74
C PHE A 330 15.82 -5.97 -3.75
N ALA A 331 16.20 -7.20 -4.06
CA ALA A 331 17.56 -7.59 -4.41
C ALA A 331 17.51 -8.48 -5.66
N THR A 332 18.04 -7.98 -6.77
CA THR A 332 18.10 -8.71 -8.05
C THR A 332 19.22 -9.77 -8.02
N HIS A 333 18.93 -11.00 -8.47
CA HIS A 333 19.84 -12.15 -8.42
C HIS A 333 19.79 -12.99 -9.70
N SER A 334 20.80 -13.87 -9.86
CA SER A 334 20.93 -14.83 -10.97
C SER A 334 20.78 -16.30 -10.52
N VAL A 335 20.28 -16.53 -9.30
CA VAL A 335 19.97 -17.86 -8.76
C VAL A 335 18.69 -18.42 -9.40
N THR A 336 18.76 -19.65 -9.93
CA THR A 336 17.64 -20.34 -10.62
C THR A 336 17.26 -21.70 -10.02
N ARG A 337 18.08 -22.22 -9.11
CA ARG A 337 17.92 -23.52 -8.43
C ARG A 337 18.74 -23.54 -7.14
N ASN A 338 18.50 -24.50 -6.24
CA ASN A 338 19.24 -24.56 -4.97
C ASN A 338 20.75 -24.88 -5.16
N GLU A 339 21.12 -25.62 -6.20
CA GLU A 339 22.51 -26.03 -6.50
C GLU A 339 23.40 -24.89 -7.01
N ASP A 340 22.80 -23.79 -7.48
CA ASP A 340 23.52 -22.57 -7.90
C ASP A 340 24.30 -21.91 -6.75
N GLY A 341 23.94 -22.25 -5.50
CA GLY A 341 24.34 -21.52 -4.30
C GLY A 341 23.67 -20.13 -4.21
N PRO A 342 23.93 -19.40 -3.12
CA PRO A 342 23.25 -18.14 -2.85
C PRO A 342 23.66 -16.98 -3.77
N LYS A 343 24.80 -17.06 -4.48
CA LYS A 343 25.32 -16.00 -5.38
C LYS A 343 25.18 -14.59 -4.77
N GLU A 344 24.43 -13.69 -5.41
CA GLU A 344 24.20 -12.31 -4.96
C GLU A 344 23.43 -12.24 -3.62
N LEU A 345 22.60 -13.24 -3.33
CA LEU A 345 21.80 -13.38 -2.11
C LEU A 345 22.62 -13.82 -0.88
N ALA A 346 23.92 -14.10 -1.04
CA ALA A 346 24.84 -14.26 0.10
C ALA A 346 25.09 -12.91 0.81
N THR A 347 25.08 -11.82 0.05
CA THR A 347 25.26 -10.44 0.54
C THR A 347 24.33 -9.50 -0.23
N PRO A 348 23.01 -9.64 -0.08
CA PRO A 348 22.00 -9.00 -0.93
C PRO A 348 22.09 -7.47 -0.82
N GLN A 349 22.14 -6.81 -1.98
CA GLN A 349 22.14 -5.36 -2.09
C GLN A 349 20.69 -4.85 -2.12
N TRP A 350 20.06 -4.80 -0.94
CA TRP A 350 18.67 -4.39 -0.77
C TRP A 350 18.45 -2.92 -1.14
N LYS A 351 17.66 -2.70 -2.19
CA LYS A 351 17.28 -1.38 -2.69
C LYS A 351 15.84 -1.07 -2.34
N LEU A 352 15.59 0.06 -1.69
CA LEU A 352 14.23 0.56 -1.43
C LEU A 352 13.59 0.91 -2.78
N LEU A 353 12.42 0.36 -3.10
CA LEU A 353 11.70 0.63 -4.35
C LEU A 353 10.36 1.34 -4.14
N ASP A 354 9.71 1.14 -3.00
CA ASP A 354 8.41 1.76 -2.69
C ASP A 354 8.34 2.13 -1.21
N ARG A 355 7.63 3.21 -0.92
CA ARG A 355 7.36 3.66 0.45
C ARG A 355 6.07 4.46 0.54
N PHE A 356 5.42 4.38 1.70
CA PHE A 356 4.41 5.36 2.09
C PHE A 356 4.24 5.41 3.61
N VAL A 357 3.86 6.57 4.12
CA VAL A 357 3.34 6.75 5.48
C VAL A 357 1.82 6.88 5.41
N ARG A 358 1.13 6.19 6.33
CA ARG A 358 -0.32 6.23 6.50
C ARG A 358 -0.66 6.44 7.98
N SER A 359 -1.70 7.21 8.28
CA SER A 359 -2.28 7.26 9.62
C SER A 359 -3.78 6.96 9.62
N THR A 360 -4.35 6.65 10.79
CA THR A 360 -5.82 6.52 10.95
C THR A 360 -6.56 7.85 10.72
N GLN A 361 -5.89 8.99 10.91
CA GLN A 361 -6.43 10.34 10.69
C GLN A 361 -5.76 11.03 9.50
N ARG A 362 -6.30 10.85 8.30
CA ARG A 362 -5.68 11.37 7.06
C ARG A 362 -6.67 11.76 5.98
N CYS A 363 -6.14 12.43 4.97
CA CYS A 363 -6.81 12.68 3.69
C CYS A 363 -5.92 12.20 2.55
N GLU A 364 -6.51 11.51 1.58
CA GLU A 364 -5.81 10.89 0.45
C GLU A 364 -6.33 11.44 -0.88
N LYS A 365 -5.45 11.59 -1.87
CA LYS A 365 -5.79 11.94 -3.25
C LYS A 365 -4.99 11.07 -4.22
N VAL A 366 -5.67 10.48 -5.20
CA VAL A 366 -4.99 9.91 -6.38
C VAL A 366 -4.68 11.05 -7.35
N VAL A 367 -3.41 11.17 -7.72
CA VAL A 367 -2.88 12.21 -8.59
C VAL A 367 -2.35 11.55 -9.87
N PHE A 368 -2.95 11.92 -10.99
CA PHE A 368 -2.63 11.35 -12.29
C PHE A 368 -1.29 11.88 -12.82
N PRO A 369 -0.64 11.18 -13.75
CA PRO A 369 0.60 11.63 -14.36
C PRO A 369 0.37 12.85 -15.26
N GLY A 370 1.29 13.81 -15.26
CA GLY A 370 1.21 15.04 -16.06
C GLY A 370 1.31 14.86 -17.57
N SER A 371 1.52 13.62 -18.04
CA SER A 371 1.43 13.20 -19.45
C SER A 371 0.00 13.08 -19.97
N VAL A 372 -1.02 13.04 -19.11
CA VAL A 372 -2.43 13.01 -19.55
C VAL A 372 -2.72 14.29 -20.36
N PRO A 373 -3.27 14.21 -21.58
CA PRO A 373 -3.56 15.38 -22.41
C PRO A 373 -4.45 16.44 -21.73
N ALA A 374 -4.13 17.72 -21.92
CA ALA A 374 -4.73 18.85 -21.19
C ALA A 374 -6.19 19.17 -21.56
N ASP A 375 -6.70 18.62 -22.66
CA ASP A 375 -8.13 18.59 -23.01
C ASP A 375 -8.87 17.50 -22.21
N ILE A 376 -8.26 16.32 -22.06
CA ILE A 376 -8.79 15.21 -21.27
C ILE A 376 -8.86 15.54 -19.77
N GLN A 377 -7.84 16.23 -19.23
CA GLN A 377 -7.81 16.68 -17.83
C GLN A 377 -9.04 17.54 -17.43
N ARG A 378 -9.60 18.33 -18.36
CA ARG A 378 -10.66 19.32 -18.06
C ARG A 378 -11.97 18.69 -17.58
N ASN A 379 -12.21 17.42 -17.91
CA ASN A 379 -13.37 16.67 -17.43
C ASN A 379 -13.21 16.19 -15.96
N SER A 380 -12.16 16.63 -15.26
CA SER A 380 -11.93 16.48 -13.81
C SER A 380 -11.76 15.04 -13.27
N ALA A 381 -11.84 14.01 -14.11
CA ALA A 381 -11.56 12.62 -13.71
C ALA A 381 -10.04 12.37 -13.50
N TYR A 382 -9.19 13.05 -14.28
CA TYR A 382 -7.77 12.75 -14.42
C TYR A 382 -6.91 13.97 -14.05
N ASP A 383 -6.96 14.36 -12.77
CA ASP A 383 -6.25 15.54 -12.25
C ASP A 383 -4.78 15.22 -11.90
N PRO A 384 -3.79 15.87 -12.56
CA PRO A 384 -2.37 15.69 -12.25
C PRO A 384 -1.85 16.67 -11.18
N SER A 385 -2.69 17.57 -10.67
CA SER A 385 -2.30 18.54 -9.65
C SER A 385 -2.21 17.90 -8.26
N TYR A 386 -1.23 18.32 -7.47
CA TYR A 386 -1.19 17.97 -6.04
C TYR A 386 -2.23 18.70 -5.20
N ARG A 387 -2.94 19.70 -5.74
CA ARG A 387 -3.92 20.52 -5.00
C ARG A 387 -4.94 19.70 -4.21
N THR A 388 -5.11 20.01 -2.93
CA THR A 388 -6.11 19.40 -2.04
C THR A 388 -7.00 20.44 -1.35
N SER A 389 -8.15 19.99 -0.87
CA SER A 389 -8.92 20.70 0.17
C SER A 389 -8.19 20.63 1.52
N TYR A 390 -8.60 21.43 2.50
CA TYR A 390 -8.08 21.31 3.87
C TYR A 390 -8.34 19.91 4.42
N CYS A 391 -7.25 19.23 4.79
CA CYS A 391 -7.26 18.10 5.69
C CYS A 391 -7.15 18.62 7.12
N ALA A 392 -7.94 18.06 8.04
CA ALA A 392 -7.94 18.45 9.45
C ALA A 392 -7.59 17.27 10.36
N SER A 393 -6.85 17.52 11.44
CA SER A 393 -6.63 16.57 12.53
C SER A 393 -7.82 16.53 13.49
N ALA A 394 -7.88 15.53 14.37
CA ALA A 394 -8.86 15.49 15.46
C ALA A 394 -8.80 16.73 16.38
N SER A 395 -7.61 17.31 16.58
CA SER A 395 -7.40 18.54 17.35
C SER A 395 -7.83 19.83 16.61
N GLY A 396 -8.29 19.73 15.36
CA GLY A 396 -8.70 20.88 14.54
C GLY A 396 -7.57 21.64 13.85
N HIS A 397 -6.32 21.18 13.95
CA HIS A 397 -5.24 21.67 13.09
C HIS A 397 -5.53 21.32 11.63
N ARG A 398 -5.13 22.16 10.68
CA ARG A 398 -5.46 21.95 9.26
C ARG A 398 -4.33 22.34 8.31
N ALA A 399 -4.22 21.59 7.23
CA ALA A 399 -3.24 21.81 6.17
C ALA A 399 -3.80 21.35 4.81
N ARG A 400 -3.20 21.82 3.72
CA ARG A 400 -3.50 21.38 2.35
C ARG A 400 -2.31 21.60 1.42
N LEU A 401 -2.38 21.00 0.24
CA LEU A 401 -1.46 21.32 -0.85
C LEU A 401 -2.11 22.39 -1.74
N LEU A 402 -1.41 23.50 -1.97
CA LEU A 402 -1.87 24.63 -2.79
C LEU A 402 -1.44 24.53 -4.25
N ASP A 403 -0.36 23.81 -4.54
CA ASP A 403 0.19 23.75 -5.89
C ASP A 403 1.17 22.59 -6.09
N GLY A 404 1.58 22.42 -7.35
CA GLY A 404 2.45 21.34 -7.81
C GLY A 404 1.71 20.38 -8.75
N THR A 405 2.48 19.57 -9.47
CA THR A 405 1.98 18.65 -10.52
C THR A 405 2.84 17.39 -10.55
N ASN A 406 2.22 16.23 -10.74
CA ASN A 406 2.94 14.97 -10.93
C ASN A 406 3.69 14.97 -12.27
N ARG A 407 5.02 15.14 -12.22
CA ARG A 407 5.91 15.17 -13.40
C ARG A 407 6.99 14.08 -13.34
N SER A 408 7.27 13.52 -12.17
CA SER A 408 8.12 12.33 -12.01
C SER A 408 7.27 11.09 -11.70
N PHE A 409 6.91 10.33 -12.74
CA PHE A 409 6.15 9.09 -12.61
C PHE A 409 6.80 7.95 -13.39
N ASN A 410 6.56 6.73 -12.95
CA ASN A 410 7.03 5.51 -13.62
C ASN A 410 6.00 5.06 -14.67
N ARG A 411 6.45 4.23 -15.62
CA ARG A 411 5.66 3.71 -16.75
C ARG A 411 5.91 2.22 -16.91
N TYR A 412 4.92 1.45 -17.36
CA TYR A 412 5.12 0.05 -17.74
C TYR A 412 4.25 -0.35 -18.92
N ASP A 413 4.70 -1.35 -19.67
CA ASP A 413 3.91 -1.98 -20.73
C ASP A 413 3.25 -3.29 -20.26
N THR A 414 2.16 -3.66 -20.92
CA THR A 414 1.55 -5.00 -20.84
C THR A 414 1.65 -5.72 -22.18
N ARG A 415 1.41 -7.04 -22.20
CA ARG A 415 1.29 -7.83 -23.44
C ARG A 415 -0.18 -8.05 -23.83
N THR A 416 -0.44 -8.21 -25.13
CA THR A 416 -1.75 -8.65 -25.65
C THR A 416 -2.09 -10.05 -25.13
N ARG A 417 -3.37 -10.29 -24.86
CA ARG A 417 -3.89 -11.59 -24.42
C ARG A 417 -5.22 -11.91 -25.09
N GLY A 418 -5.26 -13.02 -25.82
CA GLY A 418 -6.51 -13.67 -26.27
C GLY A 418 -7.23 -14.38 -25.11
N MET A 419 -8.56 -14.32 -25.11
CA MET A 419 -9.48 -15.01 -24.19
C MET A 419 -10.75 -15.43 -24.93
N SER A 420 -11.35 -16.54 -24.54
CA SER A 420 -12.61 -17.03 -25.14
C SER A 420 -13.54 -17.58 -24.07
N ALA A 421 -14.84 -17.38 -24.25
CA ALA A 421 -15.85 -18.04 -23.43
C ALA A 421 -16.03 -19.49 -23.89
N THR A 422 -16.18 -20.43 -22.94
CA THR A 422 -16.58 -21.82 -23.25
C THR A 422 -18.07 -21.99 -22.91
N PRO A 423 -18.98 -22.07 -23.90
CA PRO A 423 -20.42 -22.12 -23.64
C PRO A 423 -20.79 -23.32 -22.75
N GLY A 424 -21.55 -23.06 -21.68
CA GLY A 424 -21.96 -24.07 -20.70
C GLY A 424 -20.90 -24.43 -19.65
N TYR A 425 -19.67 -23.91 -19.77
CA TYR A 425 -18.63 -24.02 -18.73
C TYR A 425 -18.29 -22.66 -18.11
N SER A 426 -18.00 -21.64 -18.92
CA SER A 426 -17.80 -20.27 -18.48
C SER A 426 -19.12 -19.62 -18.04
N TYR A 427 -19.04 -18.56 -17.22
CA TYR A 427 -20.21 -17.73 -16.89
C TYR A 427 -20.83 -17.02 -18.09
N ALA A 428 -19.98 -16.57 -19.01
CA ALA A 428 -20.41 -16.09 -20.31
C ALA A 428 -20.73 -17.29 -21.22
N GLY A 429 -21.90 -17.27 -21.85
CA GLY A 429 -22.29 -18.22 -22.90
C GLY A 429 -21.72 -17.88 -24.28
N SER A 430 -21.11 -16.70 -24.44
CA SER A 430 -20.46 -16.26 -25.69
C SER A 430 -19.30 -15.29 -25.43
N ASN A 431 -18.42 -15.10 -26.43
CA ASN A 431 -17.34 -14.11 -26.36
C ASN A 431 -17.88 -12.67 -26.19
N MET A 432 -19.01 -12.34 -26.81
CA MET A 432 -19.66 -11.03 -26.64
C MET A 432 -20.10 -10.79 -25.18
N GLU A 433 -20.61 -11.81 -24.50
CA GLU A 433 -20.97 -11.72 -23.08
C GLU A 433 -19.74 -11.58 -22.18
N MET A 434 -18.66 -12.33 -22.44
CA MET A 434 -17.40 -12.17 -21.68
C MET A 434 -16.77 -10.79 -21.92
N LEU A 435 -16.86 -10.24 -23.14
CA LEU A 435 -16.43 -8.88 -23.46
C LEU A 435 -17.26 -7.84 -22.68
N SER A 436 -18.58 -8.03 -22.60
CA SER A 436 -19.46 -7.20 -21.76
C SER A 436 -19.06 -7.27 -20.27
N MET A 437 -18.68 -8.45 -19.79
CA MET A 437 -18.19 -8.65 -18.43
C MET A 437 -16.84 -7.97 -18.17
N MET A 438 -15.90 -7.98 -19.12
CA MET A 438 -14.67 -7.20 -19.04
C MET A 438 -14.97 -5.70 -18.86
N TYR A 439 -15.86 -5.13 -19.68
CA TYR A 439 -16.24 -3.72 -19.57
C TYR A 439 -17.12 -3.39 -18.35
N ARG A 440 -17.68 -4.39 -17.66
CA ARG A 440 -18.41 -4.22 -16.40
C ARG A 440 -17.48 -4.24 -15.18
N TYR A 441 -16.48 -5.13 -15.15
CA TYR A 441 -15.70 -5.41 -13.95
C TYR A 441 -14.22 -4.98 -14.01
N MET A 442 -13.62 -4.92 -15.20
CA MET A 442 -12.19 -4.61 -15.38
C MET A 442 -11.99 -3.26 -16.05
N PHE A 443 -12.55 -3.05 -17.24
CA PHE A 443 -12.15 -1.97 -18.14
C PHE A 443 -13.26 -0.92 -18.36
N ILE A 444 -12.86 0.27 -18.78
CA ILE A 444 -13.78 1.30 -19.29
C ILE A 444 -13.68 1.40 -20.82
N SER A 445 -14.78 1.64 -21.52
CA SER A 445 -14.74 1.99 -22.94
C SER A 445 -14.10 3.37 -23.11
N ASP A 446 -13.42 3.65 -24.23
CA ASP A 446 -13.01 5.02 -24.54
C ASP A 446 -14.21 5.81 -25.06
N GLU A 447 -14.63 6.81 -24.29
CA GLU A 447 -15.73 7.70 -24.63
C GLU A 447 -15.33 9.16 -24.43
N SER A 448 -15.92 10.06 -25.22
CA SER A 448 -15.62 11.52 -25.14
C SER A 448 -15.76 12.12 -23.72
N PHE A 449 -16.64 11.55 -22.90
CA PHE A 449 -16.90 11.93 -21.51
C PHE A 449 -16.25 10.99 -20.47
N SER A 450 -15.65 9.88 -20.90
CA SER A 450 -15.04 8.84 -20.06
C SER A 450 -13.89 8.18 -20.81
N ARG A 451 -12.78 8.91 -20.99
CA ARG A 451 -11.63 8.45 -21.78
C ARG A 451 -10.91 7.28 -21.11
N ASN A 452 -10.52 6.26 -21.88
CA ASN A 452 -9.64 5.19 -21.39
C ASN A 452 -8.18 5.61 -21.58
N LEU A 453 -7.49 5.91 -20.46
CA LEU A 453 -6.08 6.33 -20.49
C LEU A 453 -5.10 5.22 -20.90
N ASN A 454 -5.53 3.96 -20.96
CA ASN A 454 -4.66 2.81 -21.17
C ASN A 454 -4.81 2.25 -22.59
N ASN A 455 -6.02 2.12 -23.15
CA ASN A 455 -6.16 1.77 -24.58
C ASN A 455 -7.52 2.22 -25.17
N SER A 456 -7.48 2.82 -26.37
CA SER A 456 -8.62 3.14 -27.25
C SER A 456 -9.61 1.99 -27.46
N GLN A 457 -9.12 0.75 -27.50
CA GLN A 457 -9.89 -0.48 -27.75
C GLN A 457 -9.49 -1.57 -26.74
N ARG A 458 -9.63 -1.26 -25.45
CA ARG A 458 -9.04 -2.04 -24.34
C ARG A 458 -9.28 -3.55 -24.39
N ALA A 459 -10.50 -3.95 -24.70
CA ALA A 459 -10.85 -5.29 -25.12
C ALA A 459 -11.77 -5.23 -26.34
N ARG A 460 -11.63 -6.16 -27.29
CA ARG A 460 -12.46 -6.23 -28.51
C ARG A 460 -12.60 -7.67 -28.99
N LEU A 461 -13.67 -7.96 -29.74
CA LEU A 461 -13.73 -9.19 -30.53
C LEU A 461 -12.79 -9.09 -31.73
N VAL A 462 -12.16 -10.23 -32.06
CA VAL A 462 -11.42 -10.45 -33.30
C VAL A 462 -11.91 -11.77 -33.90
N GLY A 463 -11.91 -11.88 -35.23
CA GLY A 463 -12.47 -13.06 -35.91
C GLY A 463 -13.99 -13.23 -35.77
N GLU A 464 -14.74 -12.16 -35.53
CA GLU A 464 -16.20 -12.21 -35.29
C GLU A 464 -16.94 -13.02 -36.37
N GLY A 465 -17.75 -13.99 -35.93
CA GLY A 465 -18.52 -14.88 -36.80
C GLY A 465 -17.70 -15.98 -37.48
N THR A 466 -16.44 -16.20 -37.12
CA THR A 466 -15.61 -17.33 -37.59
C THR A 466 -15.34 -18.35 -36.47
N PRO A 467 -14.84 -19.56 -36.78
CA PRO A 467 -14.41 -20.52 -35.75
C PRO A 467 -13.26 -20.03 -34.87
N ASP A 468 -12.52 -19.01 -35.30
CA ASP A 468 -11.37 -18.43 -34.61
C ASP A 468 -11.76 -17.15 -33.83
N GLU A 469 -13.06 -16.97 -33.53
CA GLU A 469 -13.54 -15.82 -32.74
C GLU A 469 -13.00 -15.85 -31.30
N GLU A 470 -12.27 -14.80 -30.93
CA GLU A 470 -11.78 -14.59 -29.57
C GLU A 470 -11.90 -13.11 -29.14
N ILE A 471 -11.68 -12.87 -27.86
CA ILE A 471 -11.53 -11.54 -27.28
C ILE A 471 -10.05 -11.21 -27.18
N GLU A 472 -9.62 -10.17 -27.90
CA GLU A 472 -8.30 -9.59 -27.72
C GLU A 472 -8.36 -8.53 -26.61
N VAL A 473 -7.72 -8.81 -25.47
CA VAL A 473 -7.30 -7.77 -24.52
C VAL A 473 -5.99 -7.18 -25.02
N ARG A 474 -6.03 -5.92 -25.45
CA ARG A 474 -4.89 -5.28 -26.10
C ARG A 474 -3.78 -4.91 -25.11
N ALA A 475 -2.55 -5.07 -25.57
CA ALA A 475 -1.36 -4.50 -24.93
C ALA A 475 -1.51 -2.98 -24.70
N THR A 476 -0.98 -2.48 -23.59
CA THR A 476 -1.07 -1.06 -23.23
C THR A 476 0.19 -0.57 -22.52
N THR A 477 0.51 0.71 -22.71
CA THR A 477 1.46 1.44 -21.84
C THR A 477 0.68 2.18 -20.78
N ILE A 478 1.00 1.97 -19.51
CA ILE A 478 0.33 2.57 -18.36
C ILE A 478 1.32 3.50 -17.65
N ASP A 479 0.90 4.75 -17.45
CA ASP A 479 1.62 5.73 -16.62
C ASP A 479 1.07 5.63 -15.19
N LEU A 480 1.97 5.50 -14.21
CA LEU A 480 1.59 5.27 -12.83
C LEU A 480 1.03 6.54 -12.18
N LYS A 481 0.05 6.32 -11.29
CA LYS A 481 -0.56 7.38 -10.49
C LYS A 481 0.19 7.47 -9.16
N LYS A 482 0.04 8.59 -8.46
CA LYS A 482 0.51 8.75 -7.07
C LYS A 482 -0.69 8.72 -6.12
N LEU A 483 -0.56 8.07 -4.96
CA LEU A 483 -1.50 8.22 -3.85
C LEU A 483 -0.86 9.17 -2.84
N VAL A 484 -1.23 10.44 -2.91
CA VAL A 484 -0.70 11.47 -2.01
C VAL A 484 -1.56 11.50 -0.75
N ALA A 485 -0.90 11.39 0.40
CA ALA A 485 -1.53 11.34 1.70
C ALA A 485 -1.06 12.50 2.59
N LEU A 486 -2.02 13.15 3.24
CA LEU A 486 -1.85 14.12 4.32
C LEU A 486 -2.26 13.44 5.61
N ASN A 487 -1.29 12.92 6.35
CA ASN A 487 -1.50 12.09 7.54
C ASN A 487 -1.23 12.88 8.81
N TRP A 488 -2.13 12.84 9.78
CA TRP A 488 -1.95 13.47 11.08
C TRP A 488 -1.42 12.47 12.11
N GLN A 489 -0.44 12.95 12.88
CA GLN A 489 0.05 12.37 14.12
C GLN A 489 -0.13 13.44 15.21
N GLU A 490 -0.56 13.05 16.41
CA GLU A 490 -0.71 13.97 17.54
C GLU A 490 0.61 14.69 17.87
N ARG A 491 0.51 15.93 18.37
CA ARG A 491 1.67 16.74 18.69
C ARG A 491 2.60 16.10 19.73
N GLY A 492 3.90 16.28 19.54
CA GLY A 492 4.90 15.95 20.55
C GLY A 492 5.14 17.11 21.52
N LYS A 493 6.08 16.93 22.46
CA LYS A 493 6.54 17.99 23.37
C LYS A 493 7.24 19.14 22.63
N ASP A 494 7.81 18.84 21.47
CA ASP A 494 8.61 19.78 20.66
C ASP A 494 7.79 20.54 19.59
N THR A 495 6.48 20.28 19.48
CA THR A 495 5.62 20.88 18.44
C THR A 495 4.42 21.64 19.02
N VAL A 496 4.14 22.81 18.45
CA VAL A 496 3.00 23.65 18.82
C VAL A 496 1.72 23.08 18.19
N SER A 497 1.81 22.61 16.94
CA SER A 497 0.75 21.89 16.22
C SER A 497 0.89 20.38 16.32
N ASP A 498 -0.16 19.66 15.91
CA ASP A 498 -0.03 18.27 15.46
C ASP A 498 0.99 18.17 14.31
N VAL A 499 1.54 16.97 14.12
CA VAL A 499 2.50 16.66 13.07
C VAL A 499 1.77 16.18 11.81
N LEU A 500 2.02 16.85 10.69
CA LEU A 500 1.54 16.46 9.37
C LEU A 500 2.62 15.69 8.62
N TRP A 501 2.39 14.42 8.32
CA TRP A 501 3.19 13.66 7.38
C TRP A 501 2.61 13.76 5.96
N VAL A 502 3.34 14.45 5.08
CA VAL A 502 3.09 14.40 3.63
C VAL A 502 3.81 13.17 3.07
N SER A 503 3.12 12.36 2.28
CA SER A 503 3.66 11.11 1.70
C SER A 503 3.11 10.86 0.30
N GLY A 504 3.90 10.16 -0.53
CA GLY A 504 3.47 9.65 -1.84
C GLY A 504 3.85 10.53 -3.02
N ILE A 505 4.68 11.56 -2.82
CA ILE A 505 5.14 12.49 -3.87
C ILE A 505 6.48 12.04 -4.46
N ALA A 506 7.39 11.54 -3.62
CA ALA A 506 8.77 11.19 -4.00
C ALA A 506 9.01 9.67 -4.21
N GLY A 507 7.95 8.88 -4.38
CA GLY A 507 8.03 7.42 -4.57
C GLY A 507 8.27 6.93 -6.02
N GLN A 508 8.45 7.83 -7.00
CA GLN A 508 8.62 7.47 -8.41
C GLN A 508 9.65 8.40 -9.09
N THR A 509 10.44 7.83 -10.00
CA THR A 509 11.71 8.42 -10.48
C THR A 509 11.82 8.52 -12.00
N GLY A 510 10.81 8.04 -12.75
CA GLY A 510 10.85 8.02 -14.22
C GLY A 510 11.29 6.69 -14.83
N THR A 511 11.16 5.56 -14.12
CA THR A 511 11.46 4.24 -14.72
C THR A 511 10.44 3.89 -15.80
N TYR A 512 10.86 3.16 -16.83
CA TYR A 512 9.99 2.56 -17.83
C TYR A 512 10.47 1.15 -18.14
N ILE A 513 9.56 0.17 -18.13
CA ILE A 513 9.85 -1.23 -18.44
C ILE A 513 8.88 -1.81 -19.48
N ASP A 514 9.39 -2.79 -20.23
CA ASP A 514 8.57 -3.71 -21.03
C ASP A 514 7.79 -4.69 -20.12
N PRO A 515 6.88 -5.54 -20.67
CA PRO A 515 6.07 -6.46 -19.86
C PRO A 515 6.86 -7.51 -19.05
N TRP A 516 8.14 -7.72 -19.35
CA TRP A 516 9.04 -8.68 -18.72
C TRP A 516 10.05 -8.03 -17.76
N GLY A 517 10.06 -6.70 -17.64
CA GLY A 517 11.00 -5.96 -16.79
C GLY A 517 12.21 -5.36 -17.51
N ARG A 518 12.33 -5.48 -18.84
CA ARG A 518 13.46 -4.87 -19.58
C ARG A 518 13.30 -3.36 -19.62
N ALA A 519 14.35 -2.63 -19.24
CA ALA A 519 14.33 -1.17 -19.19
C ALA A 519 14.13 -0.53 -20.57
N LYS A 520 13.28 0.50 -20.60
CA LYS A 520 13.03 1.41 -21.72
C LYS A 520 13.33 2.84 -21.24
N ASP A 521 13.65 3.76 -22.14
CA ASP A 521 13.83 5.17 -21.78
C ASP A 521 12.53 5.97 -21.99
N ILE A 522 11.91 6.41 -20.91
CA ILE A 522 10.68 7.21 -20.92
C ILE A 522 10.84 8.57 -21.64
N THR A 523 12.07 9.06 -21.79
CA THR A 523 12.36 10.36 -22.43
C THR A 523 12.47 10.28 -23.95
N THR A 524 12.55 9.08 -24.52
CA THR A 524 12.69 8.86 -25.97
C THR A 524 11.73 7.82 -26.56
N ALA A 525 11.28 6.84 -25.78
CA ALA A 525 10.41 5.77 -26.25
C ALA A 525 8.91 6.13 -26.15
N THR A 526 8.22 6.07 -27.29
CA THR A 526 6.76 6.10 -27.37
C THR A 526 6.15 4.84 -26.73
N GLY A 527 4.97 4.98 -26.15
CA GLY A 527 4.13 3.88 -25.69
C GLY A 527 3.52 3.05 -26.81
N LEU A 528 2.82 1.99 -26.43
CA LEU A 528 2.13 1.06 -27.31
C LEU A 528 0.90 1.70 -27.97
N PRO A 529 0.51 1.29 -29.20
CA PRO A 529 -0.65 1.87 -29.90
C PRO A 529 -1.94 1.84 -29.09
N GLY A 530 -2.73 2.91 -29.20
CA GLY A 530 -3.98 3.12 -28.47
C GLY A 530 -3.83 3.73 -27.07
N SER A 531 -2.62 3.81 -26.53
CA SER A 531 -2.39 4.22 -25.13
C SER A 531 -2.32 5.72 -24.87
N TYR A 532 -2.39 6.58 -25.88
CA TYR A 532 -2.31 8.03 -25.68
C TYR A 532 -3.50 8.58 -24.86
N GLY A 533 -4.69 8.01 -25.03
CA GLY A 533 -5.88 8.26 -24.19
C GLY A 533 -6.94 9.18 -24.81
N ASP A 534 -6.76 9.65 -26.04
CA ASP A 534 -7.74 10.48 -26.78
C ASP A 534 -8.65 9.67 -27.72
N GLY A 535 -8.59 8.34 -27.63
CA GLY A 535 -9.26 7.39 -28.54
C GLY A 535 -8.51 7.12 -29.85
N SER A 536 -7.40 7.78 -30.13
CA SER A 536 -6.55 7.46 -31.29
C SER A 536 -5.66 6.24 -31.04
N GLU A 537 -5.19 5.63 -32.12
CA GLU A 537 -4.18 4.55 -32.07
C GLU A 537 -2.76 5.04 -31.73
N SER A 538 -2.59 6.30 -31.34
CA SER A 538 -1.31 6.84 -30.88
C SER A 538 -0.89 6.21 -29.55
N GLY A 539 0.42 6.00 -29.36
CA GLY A 539 0.98 5.63 -28.07
C GLY A 539 1.29 6.82 -27.18
N LYS A 540 1.43 6.60 -25.86
CA LYS A 540 1.87 7.66 -24.94
C LYS A 540 3.18 8.29 -25.39
N LEU A 541 3.23 9.62 -25.43
CA LEU A 541 4.43 10.33 -25.90
C LEU A 541 5.61 10.13 -24.93
N PRO A 542 6.86 10.28 -25.42
CA PRO A 542 8.03 10.48 -24.55
C PRO A 542 7.84 11.71 -23.66
N VAL A 543 8.42 11.70 -22.46
CA VAL A 543 8.16 12.71 -21.42
C VAL A 543 9.42 13.46 -21.02
N GLN A 544 9.30 14.76 -20.78
CA GLN A 544 10.38 15.53 -20.16
C GLN A 544 10.30 15.39 -18.64
N LEU A 545 11.19 14.60 -18.06
CA LEU A 545 11.30 14.45 -16.62
C LEU A 545 11.94 15.68 -15.95
N PRO A 546 11.59 16.00 -14.69
CA PRO A 546 12.32 16.95 -13.86
C PRO A 546 13.79 16.54 -13.60
N ALA A 547 14.64 17.50 -13.26
CA ALA A 547 16.07 17.26 -13.02
C ALA A 547 16.39 16.31 -11.85
N HIS A 548 15.48 16.14 -10.88
CA HIS A 548 15.62 15.20 -9.76
C HIS A 548 15.28 13.75 -10.12
N ALA A 549 14.70 13.50 -11.29
CA ALA A 549 14.21 12.19 -11.69
C ALA A 549 15.36 11.29 -12.17
N THR A 550 15.76 10.33 -11.33
CA THR A 550 16.94 9.48 -11.56
C THR A 550 16.76 8.42 -12.65
N ARG A 551 15.51 8.07 -13.00
CA ARG A 551 15.14 6.89 -13.81
C ARG A 551 15.67 5.56 -13.23
N GLN A 552 15.90 5.51 -11.92
CA GLN A 552 16.35 4.31 -11.18
C GLN A 552 15.27 3.79 -10.24
N TRP A 553 15.21 2.47 -10.07
CA TRP A 553 14.29 1.83 -9.11
C TRP A 553 14.60 2.15 -7.64
N GLU A 554 15.85 2.48 -7.33
CA GLU A 554 16.29 2.74 -5.96
C GLU A 554 15.86 4.14 -5.50
N LEU A 555 15.11 4.19 -4.40
CA LEU A 555 14.65 5.39 -3.73
C LEU A 555 15.61 5.81 -2.62
N GLY A 556 16.11 7.05 -2.68
CA GLY A 556 16.92 7.65 -1.62
C GLY A 556 16.06 8.06 -0.41
N ALA A 557 16.58 7.94 0.81
CA ALA A 557 15.86 8.28 2.04
C ALA A 557 15.28 9.72 2.01
N ASP A 558 16.11 10.71 1.66
CA ASP A 558 15.72 12.12 1.49
C ASP A 558 15.59 12.53 0.00
N GLN A 559 15.20 11.61 -0.87
CA GLN A 559 15.02 11.89 -2.28
C GLN A 559 13.98 13.00 -2.53
N SER A 560 14.40 14.05 -3.25
CA SER A 560 13.48 15.05 -3.82
C SER A 560 12.53 14.41 -4.83
N GLY A 561 11.26 14.72 -4.68
CA GLY A 561 10.21 14.46 -5.66
C GLY A 561 9.81 15.74 -6.40
N ASP A 562 8.64 15.72 -7.03
CA ASP A 562 8.08 16.90 -7.67
C ASP A 562 7.87 18.05 -6.65
N THR A 563 8.23 19.26 -7.04
CA THR A 563 7.98 20.45 -6.23
C THR A 563 6.47 20.69 -6.04
N TYR A 564 6.08 20.91 -4.79
CA TYR A 564 4.73 21.20 -4.36
C TYR A 564 4.70 22.36 -3.35
N VAL A 565 3.51 22.85 -3.03
CA VAL A 565 3.32 23.92 -2.02
C VAL A 565 2.42 23.44 -0.91
N LEU A 566 2.93 23.38 0.31
CA LEU A 566 2.18 23.10 1.52
C LEU A 566 1.65 24.41 2.11
N GLU A 567 0.36 24.48 2.46
CA GLU A 567 -0.22 25.51 3.32
C GLU A 567 -0.62 24.85 4.65
N PHE A 568 -0.12 25.41 5.76
CA PHE A 568 -0.31 24.89 7.12
C PHE A 568 -0.89 26.02 7.98
N ALA A 569 -2.10 25.83 8.52
CA ALA A 569 -2.75 26.84 9.35
C ALA A 569 -2.08 26.94 10.72
N LEU A 570 -1.83 28.16 11.18
CA LEU A 570 -1.28 28.43 12.50
C LEU A 570 -2.29 27.96 13.57
N PRO A 571 -1.86 27.21 14.61
CA PRO A 571 -2.73 26.83 15.72
C PRO A 571 -3.38 28.05 16.39
N ALA A 572 -4.63 27.90 16.84
CA ALA A 572 -5.34 28.97 17.52
C ALA A 572 -4.60 29.40 18.80
N GLY A 573 -4.34 30.71 18.94
CA GLY A 573 -3.58 31.27 20.07
C GLY A 573 -2.06 31.15 19.96
N ALA A 574 -1.52 30.56 18.89
CA ALA A 574 -0.09 30.66 18.58
C ALA A 574 0.21 31.97 17.83
N GLU A 575 1.37 32.57 18.10
CA GLU A 575 1.81 33.84 17.51
C GLU A 575 2.86 33.61 16.43
N ALA A 576 2.62 34.07 15.20
CA ALA A 576 3.50 33.84 14.06
C ALA A 576 4.92 34.45 14.21
N ALA A 577 5.08 35.40 15.14
CA ALA A 577 6.38 35.98 15.50
C ALA A 577 7.22 35.05 16.41
N ALA A 578 6.57 34.18 17.19
CA ALA A 578 7.19 33.23 18.11
C ALA A 578 7.32 31.81 17.53
N THR A 579 6.70 31.53 16.38
CA THR A 579 6.67 30.21 15.74
C THR A 579 7.22 30.21 14.31
N THR A 580 7.51 29.01 13.80
CA THR A 580 7.88 28.78 12.40
C THR A 580 7.36 27.43 11.93
N LEU A 581 7.23 27.25 10.61
CA LEU A 581 6.96 25.95 9.99
C LEU A 581 8.29 25.21 9.79
N ALA A 582 8.37 23.98 10.30
CA ALA A 582 9.54 23.13 10.24
C ALA A 582 9.24 21.78 9.56
N ARG A 583 10.28 21.16 8.97
CA ARG A 583 10.31 19.74 8.57
C ARG A 583 11.18 18.98 9.58
N ARG A 584 10.82 17.74 9.88
CA ARG A 584 11.67 16.85 10.68
C ARG A 584 12.73 16.20 9.79
N ASP A 585 14.00 16.28 10.19
CA ASP A 585 15.11 15.63 9.49
C ASP A 585 15.22 14.13 9.83
N ALA A 586 16.21 13.47 9.22
CA ALA A 586 16.50 12.05 9.43
C ALA A 586 17.00 11.71 10.85
N ASP A 587 17.59 12.68 11.57
CA ASP A 587 17.99 12.55 12.98
C ASP A 587 16.79 12.76 13.95
N GLY A 588 15.62 13.12 13.43
CA GLY A 588 14.42 13.41 14.22
C GLY A 588 14.32 14.86 14.72
N LYS A 589 15.21 15.77 14.32
CA LYS A 589 15.22 17.17 14.75
C LYS A 589 14.29 18.01 13.86
N TRP A 590 13.68 19.03 14.45
CA TRP A 590 12.85 19.99 13.72
C TRP A 590 13.70 21.10 13.12
N ILE A 591 13.74 21.20 11.80
CA ILE A 591 14.48 22.21 11.04
C ILE A 591 13.49 23.18 10.41
N ALA A 592 13.61 24.47 10.76
CA ALA A 592 12.78 25.53 10.18
C ALA A 592 12.97 25.60 8.65
N LEU A 593 11.87 25.66 7.89
CA LEU A 593 11.92 25.69 6.42
C LEU A 593 12.56 26.97 5.86
N ALA A 594 12.56 28.05 6.64
CA ALA A 594 13.27 29.29 6.34
C ALA A 594 13.64 30.02 7.64
N PRO A 595 14.77 30.75 7.70
CA PRO A 595 15.03 31.70 8.78
C PRO A 595 14.04 32.87 8.72
N ALA A 596 13.82 33.55 9.84
CA ALA A 596 12.77 34.58 9.97
C ALA A 596 12.90 35.75 8.96
N SER A 597 14.11 36.06 8.48
CA SER A 597 14.36 37.07 7.44
C SER A 597 13.96 36.63 6.02
N CYS A 598 13.73 35.34 5.80
CA CYS A 598 13.37 34.75 4.52
C CYS A 598 11.89 34.35 4.42
N ILE A 599 11.06 34.70 5.42
CA ILE A 599 9.62 34.44 5.41
C ILE A 599 8.90 35.66 4.79
N SER A 600 8.36 35.47 3.59
CA SER A 600 7.55 36.46 2.89
C SER A 600 6.29 36.83 3.68
N LYS A 601 5.88 38.09 3.59
CA LYS A 601 4.59 38.60 4.09
C LYS A 601 3.48 38.51 3.04
N GLN A 602 3.78 38.07 1.83
CA GLN A 602 2.81 37.94 0.75
C GLN A 602 1.99 36.64 0.88
N PRO A 603 0.69 36.66 0.53
CA PRO A 603 -0.06 35.42 0.34
C PRO A 603 0.52 34.63 -0.85
N TYR A 604 0.35 33.31 -0.85
CA TYR A 604 0.83 32.47 -1.94
C TYR A 604 0.24 32.88 -3.30
N GLN A 605 1.09 32.96 -4.32
CA GLN A 605 0.74 33.17 -5.72
C GLN A 605 1.37 32.06 -6.55
N ALA A 606 0.71 31.63 -7.64
CA ALA A 606 1.17 30.50 -8.47
C ALA A 606 2.61 30.67 -9.02
N ALA A 607 3.05 31.92 -9.24
CA ALA A 607 4.42 32.22 -9.64
C ALA A 607 5.47 31.78 -8.60
N PHE A 608 5.12 31.69 -7.32
CA PHE A 608 6.04 31.27 -6.26
C PHE A 608 6.31 29.76 -6.24
N LEU A 609 5.67 28.97 -7.11
CA LEU A 609 6.09 27.60 -7.39
C LEU A 609 7.48 27.57 -8.05
N SER A 610 7.81 28.56 -8.90
CA SER A 610 9.11 28.65 -9.58
C SER A 610 10.00 29.81 -9.10
N ALA A 611 9.43 30.94 -8.67
CA ALA A 611 10.17 32.12 -8.21
C ALA A 611 10.14 32.32 -6.68
N LEU A 612 11.02 33.20 -6.17
CA LEU A 612 10.88 33.77 -4.82
C LEU A 612 9.89 34.96 -4.85
N PRO A 613 9.19 35.25 -3.73
CA PRO A 613 8.45 36.49 -3.57
C PRO A 613 9.35 37.73 -3.63
N ALA A 614 8.82 38.83 -4.17
CA ALA A 614 9.58 40.07 -4.34
C ALA A 614 10.01 40.78 -3.03
N ASP A 615 9.49 40.35 -1.87
CA ASP A 615 9.87 40.82 -0.54
C ASP A 615 10.86 39.89 0.19
N VAL A 616 11.38 38.86 -0.51
CA VAL A 616 12.36 37.89 0.00
C VAL A 616 13.68 38.05 -0.78
N ASP A 617 14.80 38.06 -0.07
CA ASP A 617 16.13 38.19 -0.67
C ASP A 617 16.49 36.96 -1.53
N ALA A 618 17.20 37.18 -2.64
CA ALA A 618 17.59 36.11 -3.57
C ALA A 618 18.55 35.06 -2.96
N SER A 619 19.20 35.36 -1.83
CA SER A 619 20.01 34.41 -1.05
C SER A 619 19.20 33.42 -0.22
N CYS A 620 17.89 33.62 -0.07
CA CYS A 620 17.00 32.71 0.65
C CYS A 620 16.77 31.41 -0.14
N ALA A 621 17.17 30.27 0.44
CA ALA A 621 17.14 28.97 -0.24
C ALA A 621 15.72 28.43 -0.57
N ALA A 622 14.70 28.82 0.19
CA ALA A 622 13.34 28.30 0.07
C ALA A 622 12.31 29.43 -0.04
N ALA A 623 11.27 29.23 -0.85
CA ALA A 623 10.12 30.13 -0.93
C ALA A 623 9.12 29.78 0.19
N VAL A 624 9.16 30.54 1.28
CA VAL A 624 8.28 30.39 2.45
C VAL A 624 7.62 31.74 2.73
N GLY A 625 6.37 31.73 3.16
CA GLY A 625 5.67 32.94 3.58
C GLY A 625 4.58 32.68 4.63
N TYR A 626 4.06 33.77 5.18
CA TYR A 626 2.96 33.76 6.14
C TYR A 626 1.83 34.67 5.66
N ASP A 627 0.69 34.06 5.35
CA ASP A 627 -0.55 34.76 4.98
C ASP A 627 -1.29 35.17 6.26
N ALA A 628 -1.08 36.42 6.69
CA ALA A 628 -1.69 36.97 7.88
C ALA A 628 -3.23 37.04 7.80
N THR A 629 -3.82 37.09 6.61
CA THR A 629 -5.29 37.10 6.42
C THR A 629 -5.90 35.74 6.70
N LYS A 630 -5.19 34.65 6.35
CA LYS A 630 -5.61 33.27 6.64
C LYS A 630 -5.11 32.73 7.98
N SER A 631 -4.13 33.40 8.60
CA SER A 631 -3.32 32.87 9.70
C SER A 631 -2.69 31.52 9.33
N ALA A 632 -1.92 31.49 8.24
CA ALA A 632 -1.33 30.26 7.72
C ALA A 632 0.07 30.49 7.11
N TYR A 633 0.98 29.56 7.35
CA TYR A 633 2.22 29.45 6.59
C TYR A 633 1.94 28.82 5.23
N TRP A 634 2.70 29.22 4.22
CA TRP A 634 2.84 28.48 2.98
C TRP A 634 4.33 28.26 2.68
N ALA A 635 4.68 27.10 2.12
CA ALA A 635 6.06 26.75 1.80
C ALA A 635 6.13 25.93 0.51
N ARG A 636 7.03 26.33 -0.39
CA ARG A 636 7.47 25.52 -1.52
C ARG A 636 8.47 24.48 -1.03
N VAL A 637 8.19 23.21 -1.31
CA VAL A 637 8.97 22.06 -0.87
C VAL A 637 9.04 21.02 -2.00
N ASP A 638 10.13 20.25 -2.03
CA ASP A 638 10.38 19.14 -2.97
C ASP A 638 10.58 17.80 -2.26
N GLN A 639 10.71 17.81 -0.93
CA GLN A 639 10.83 16.61 -0.10
C GLN A 639 9.54 16.33 0.67
N GLU A 640 9.14 15.07 0.71
CA GLU A 640 8.06 14.58 1.58
C GLU A 640 8.58 14.33 3.03
N GLY A 641 7.70 14.00 3.96
CA GLY A 641 8.06 13.77 5.38
C GLY A 641 7.16 14.49 6.38
N ALA A 642 7.64 14.62 7.62
CA ALA A 642 6.91 15.22 8.74
C ALA A 642 7.10 16.74 8.80
N PHE A 643 6.00 17.48 8.95
CA PHE A 643 5.94 18.93 9.06
C PHE A 643 5.13 19.36 10.28
N ALA A 644 5.57 20.40 10.99
CA ALA A 644 4.84 20.95 12.13
C ALA A 644 5.15 22.44 12.33
N VAL A 645 4.25 23.14 13.03
CA VAL A 645 4.57 24.44 13.62
C VAL A 645 5.32 24.20 14.93
N VAL A 646 6.50 24.83 15.05
CA VAL A 646 7.38 24.74 16.23
C VAL A 646 7.65 26.13 16.79
N ALA A 647 8.14 26.21 18.03
CA ALA A 647 8.69 27.44 18.60
C ALA A 647 10.01 27.82 17.88
N ARG A 648 10.37 29.10 17.92
CA ARG A 648 11.63 29.64 17.37
C ARG A 648 12.79 29.56 18.36
#